data_AF-A0A1F0RQT0-F1
#
_entry.id   AF-A0A1F0RQT0-F1
#
_cell.length_a   1.000
_cell.length_b   1.000
_cell.length_c   1.000
_cell.angle_alpha   90.00
_cell.angle_beta   90.00
_cell.angle_gamma   90.00
#
_symmetry.space_group_name_H-M   'P 1'
#
loop_
_entity.id
_entity.type
_entity.pdbx_description
1 polymer ?
#
loop_
_entity_poly.entity_id
_entity_poly.type
_entity_poly.pdbx_seq_one_letter_code
_entity_poly.pdbx_strand_id
1 'polypeptide(L)'
;MYLKGIGSLAIAALVSTCIVAPQAGAAADGSNAVISEVYGGGGNKGAAFTKDFIELYNPTSADLDLTGWSVEYLSASGNSGGKHELSGSLPAGGYFLIQEGGGDTGEPLPSPDVEGNLNLSGSKGSVKLYDASGAEVDLVGYGEASISEGSPAQALNNSTSAQRDAEGTDTDDNAADFSTAAPTPKSAGGTTPQPDPSPAEPGSTVTIPEFQGTGAQSPLKGQNVSTQGVVTAVWQGEKSLNGFTIQTPGTGQTAPTEASEAVFVYTGGTGFYPEIGESVEVTGTVDEYFGQTQIALSNGSVLSDALPAVTPLAIDALPEGDEEREKLESMLLKPGVHTVTDNYGLNRYGELGLAPGTEALRQPTDIVSPGTQEQKDMEAANAAKYVILDDGSTRDFSRDGASTKLPYIMQNGSEVKTIRTTNQVEFADSGVILGYGHEQWRFQPTAMITGDSAAADLPITWDPARPEAPQVAGDYTVAAFNVLNFFINLGEDNGAKAYKDRFGNGVGSDSGTFRGAWSESAFNDQKGKILTALEGLDADVIGLSEIENAANTVGGSYDDAVKYLVGELNSRAGSEKWDYVKAPANASADTDVIRTAIIYKKDRVKPVGEATLLEDARFKGTARTPLAAEFQPVSDRCAVEGPDSFVVVTNHFKSKGSVANGDADTGDGQGNNPNVRNAHAQAVLDGLAKQPQWQKKATFVMGDLNTYSKEDAISVFRNAGYTIPVEELNAQEDWQNVASYQFSGRLGSLDHILANEHVDAQAAQTWNINSDEPIAMEYSRRNYTGGDVFEADNPYRSSDHDPVKVGFNLATVKRTDNQLKDCTTTDEPDPSEEPAPSEEPDQTDDDDKVDTKPTHSSGSSAGEHCLPTALGLTIPAALAIPVAFLGFANTQFNIPGFEPVRKQIESMTRNIPREAQYAVGGLGLLAALGIIGAACAPTESE
;
A
#
# COMPACT_ATOMS: atom_id res chain seq x y z
N MET A 1 -26.00 -46.70 41.01
CA MET A 1 -27.27 -46.23 41.60
C MET A 1 -28.25 -46.01 40.43
N TYR A 2 -29.48 -46.56 40.42
CA TYR A 2 -30.66 -46.19 41.24
C TYR A 2 -31.12 -44.74 40.96
N LEU A 3 -32.35 -44.41 40.51
CA LEU A 3 -33.52 -45.17 40.00
C LEU A 3 -34.08 -44.47 38.71
N LYS A 4 -34.80 -45.14 37.80
CA LYS A 4 -36.30 -45.09 37.61
C LYS A 4 -37.00 -43.83 38.17
N GLY A 5 -38.01 -43.22 37.53
CA GLY A 5 -38.76 -43.45 36.28
C GLY A 5 -39.62 -42.19 36.02
N ILE A 6 -40.43 -42.04 34.97
CA ILE A 6 -41.50 -42.89 34.42
C ILE A 6 -41.61 -42.59 32.91
N GLY A 7 -42.04 -43.56 32.10
CA GLY A 7 -42.33 -43.34 30.67
C GLY A 7 -43.76 -43.69 30.30
N SER A 8 -44.19 -43.24 29.12
CA SER A 8 -45.36 -43.75 28.40
C SER A 8 -45.07 -43.74 26.91
N LEU A 9 -45.40 -44.83 26.20
CA LEU A 9 -45.38 -44.86 24.74
C LEU A 9 -46.63 -44.16 24.18
N ALA A 10 -46.45 -43.41 23.10
CA ALA A 10 -47.51 -43.08 22.15
C ALA A 10 -46.95 -43.26 20.74
N ILE A 11 -47.66 -44.00 19.89
CA ILE A 11 -47.25 -44.32 18.52
C ILE A 11 -48.37 -43.88 17.57
N ALA A 12 -47.95 -43.26 16.46
CA ALA A 12 -48.73 -43.00 15.23
C ALA A 12 -50.05 -42.23 15.36
N ALA A 13 -49.98 -40.92 15.08
CA ALA A 13 -50.86 -40.24 14.13
C ALA A 13 -50.24 -38.92 13.66
N LEU A 14 -49.34 -38.97 12.67
CA LEU A 14 -48.89 -37.76 11.97
C LEU A 14 -50.02 -37.33 11.01
N VAL A 15 -50.96 -36.56 11.55
CA VAL A 15 -51.93 -35.82 10.72
C VAL A 15 -51.14 -34.77 9.98
N SER A 16 -50.99 -34.95 8.66
CA SER A 16 -50.42 -33.94 7.78
C SER A 16 -51.43 -32.79 7.64
N THR A 17 -51.50 -31.93 8.64
CA THR A 17 -52.10 -30.60 8.50
C THR A 17 -51.24 -29.84 7.50
N CYS A 18 -51.66 -29.84 6.24
CA CYS A 18 -51.22 -28.85 5.27
C CYS A 18 -51.66 -27.48 5.80
N ILE A 19 -50.81 -26.86 6.60
CA ILE A 19 -50.82 -25.41 6.75
C ILE A 19 -50.41 -24.92 5.37
N VAL A 20 -51.42 -24.65 4.54
CA VAL A 20 -51.25 -23.77 3.38
C VAL A 20 -50.88 -22.43 4.00
N ALA A 21 -49.58 -22.14 4.03
CA ALA A 21 -49.14 -20.77 4.18
C ALA A 21 -49.85 -20.00 3.04
N PRO A 22 -50.50 -18.86 3.33
CA PRO A 22 -50.97 -18.02 2.24
C PRO A 22 -49.75 -17.69 1.39
N GLN A 23 -49.83 -17.95 0.08
CA GLN A 23 -49.01 -17.17 -0.84
C GLN A 23 -49.44 -15.73 -0.62
N ALA A 24 -48.51 -14.86 -0.25
CA ALA A 24 -48.64 -13.47 -0.63
C ALA A 24 -48.62 -13.49 -2.17
N GLY A 25 -49.70 -13.01 -2.78
CA GLY A 25 -49.64 -12.56 -4.17
C GLY A 25 -49.09 -11.14 -4.19
N ALA A 26 -48.77 -10.65 -5.38
CA ALA A 26 -48.39 -9.25 -5.57
C ALA A 26 -49.57 -8.32 -5.25
N ALA A 27 -49.33 -7.00 -5.27
CA ALA A 27 -50.32 -5.98 -4.95
C ALA A 27 -51.31 -5.71 -6.10
N ALA A 28 -51.83 -6.75 -6.75
CA ALA A 28 -52.76 -6.70 -7.89
C ALA A 28 -54.16 -6.07 -7.58
N ASP A 29 -54.36 -5.53 -6.37
CA ASP A 29 -55.47 -4.62 -6.04
C ASP A 29 -55.10 -3.12 -6.13
N GLY A 30 -53.86 -2.81 -6.54
CA GLY A 30 -53.31 -1.46 -6.68
C GLY A 30 -52.97 -0.79 -5.35
N SER A 31 -52.76 -1.56 -4.27
CA SER A 31 -52.55 -1.03 -2.92
C SER A 31 -51.10 -0.68 -2.55
N ASN A 32 -50.12 -0.99 -3.41
CA ASN A 32 -48.70 -0.78 -3.14
C ASN A 32 -47.89 -0.39 -4.39
N ALA A 33 -46.60 -0.11 -4.24
CA ALA A 33 -45.69 0.15 -5.36
C ALA A 33 -45.47 -1.08 -6.26
N VAL A 34 -45.28 -0.84 -7.55
CA VAL A 34 -44.95 -1.86 -8.57
C VAL A 34 -43.64 -1.51 -9.29
N ILE A 35 -42.97 -2.50 -9.85
CA ILE A 35 -41.85 -2.32 -10.78
C ILE A 35 -42.45 -1.93 -12.14
N SER A 36 -42.13 -0.74 -12.64
CA SER A 36 -42.66 -0.23 -13.93
C SER A 36 -41.73 -0.49 -15.11
N GLU A 37 -40.41 -0.44 -14.90
CA GLU A 37 -39.43 -0.67 -15.97
C GLU A 37 -38.15 -1.35 -15.46
N VAL A 38 -37.62 -2.31 -16.22
CA VAL A 38 -36.31 -2.94 -15.94
C VAL A 38 -35.44 -3.00 -17.19
N TYR A 39 -34.20 -2.54 -17.05
CA TYR A 39 -33.19 -2.48 -18.10
C TYR A 39 -31.85 -3.01 -17.59
N GLY A 40 -31.38 -4.11 -18.21
CA GLY A 40 -30.05 -4.70 -17.95
C GLY A 40 -29.03 -4.48 -19.08
N GLY A 41 -29.28 -3.51 -19.97
CA GLY A 41 -28.44 -3.27 -21.14
C GLY A 41 -27.21 -2.38 -20.87
N GLY A 42 -27.06 -1.86 -19.65
CA GLY A 42 -26.13 -0.79 -19.27
C GLY A 42 -24.71 -0.98 -19.77
N GLY A 43 -24.19 -0.02 -20.53
CA GLY A 43 -22.78 0.01 -20.93
C GLY A 43 -22.37 -1.03 -21.97
N ASN A 44 -23.28 -1.91 -22.39
CA ASN A 44 -23.00 -2.95 -23.38
C ASN A 44 -22.96 -2.36 -24.80
N LYS A 45 -22.31 -3.08 -25.73
CA LYS A 45 -22.26 -2.62 -27.13
C LYS A 45 -23.67 -2.53 -27.73
N GLY A 46 -24.08 -1.32 -28.10
CA GLY A 46 -25.43 -1.04 -28.60
C GLY A 46 -26.47 -0.82 -27.50
N ALA A 47 -26.03 -0.51 -26.28
CA ALA A 47 -26.87 -0.02 -25.20
C ALA A 47 -27.55 1.31 -25.54
N ALA A 48 -28.72 1.54 -24.96
CA ALA A 48 -29.37 2.85 -24.95
C ALA A 48 -28.79 3.76 -23.85
N PHE A 49 -28.51 3.19 -22.68
CA PHE A 49 -27.93 3.89 -21.52
C PHE A 49 -26.64 3.22 -21.01
N THR A 50 -25.75 4.01 -20.39
CA THR A 50 -24.50 3.55 -19.74
C THR A 50 -24.76 2.68 -18.52
N LYS A 51 -25.92 2.80 -17.90
CA LYS A 51 -26.27 2.07 -16.67
C LYS A 51 -27.51 1.19 -16.85
N ASP A 52 -27.51 0.10 -16.12
CA ASP A 52 -28.69 -0.68 -15.79
C ASP A 52 -29.60 0.17 -14.89
N PHE A 53 -30.91 -0.09 -14.92
CA PHE A 53 -31.84 0.53 -13.97
C PHE A 53 -33.06 -0.33 -13.68
N ILE A 54 -33.67 -0.03 -12.54
CA ILE A 54 -34.99 -0.49 -12.10
C ILE A 54 -35.81 0.77 -11.83
N GLU A 55 -37.01 0.86 -12.41
CA GLU A 55 -37.97 1.93 -12.16
C GLU A 55 -39.13 1.38 -11.34
N LEU A 56 -39.54 2.10 -10.31
CA LEU A 56 -40.75 1.83 -9.53
C LEU A 56 -41.83 2.86 -9.87
N TYR A 57 -43.10 2.44 -9.81
CA TYR A 57 -44.28 3.28 -9.93
C TYR A 57 -45.22 3.08 -8.75
N ASN A 58 -45.93 4.14 -8.33
CA ASN A 58 -46.88 4.11 -7.23
C ASN A 58 -48.31 4.39 -7.73
N PRO A 59 -49.14 3.35 -7.95
CA PRO A 59 -50.54 3.51 -8.37
C PRO A 59 -51.45 4.04 -7.26
N THR A 60 -50.96 4.19 -6.03
CA THR A 60 -51.77 4.62 -4.88
C THR A 60 -51.96 6.14 -4.83
N SER A 61 -52.97 6.58 -4.07
CA SER A 61 -53.28 8.01 -3.87
C SER A 61 -52.47 8.69 -2.76
N ALA A 62 -51.35 8.13 -2.32
CA ALA A 62 -50.48 8.69 -1.28
C ALA A 62 -49.00 8.38 -1.55
N ASP A 63 -48.11 9.25 -1.08
CA ASP A 63 -46.67 9.04 -1.22
C ASP A 63 -46.22 7.86 -0.35
N LEU A 64 -45.35 7.00 -0.88
CA LEU A 64 -44.80 5.85 -0.17
C LEU A 64 -43.41 6.19 0.38
N ASP A 65 -43.14 5.79 1.62
CA ASP A 65 -41.81 5.84 2.25
C ASP A 65 -41.08 4.53 1.93
N LEU A 66 -39.99 4.63 1.19
CA LEU A 66 -39.16 3.48 0.77
C LEU A 66 -38.09 3.12 1.80
N THR A 67 -38.00 3.81 2.94
CA THR A 67 -36.97 3.57 3.96
C THR A 67 -36.98 2.13 4.48
N GLY A 68 -35.94 1.37 4.15
CA GLY A 68 -35.77 -0.03 4.56
C GLY A 68 -36.42 -1.06 3.63
N TRP A 69 -37.00 -0.63 2.50
CA TRP A 69 -37.35 -1.53 1.39
C TRP A 69 -36.07 -2.03 0.71
N SER A 70 -36.18 -3.01 -0.20
CA SER A 70 -35.05 -3.40 -1.06
C SER A 70 -35.48 -3.96 -2.41
N VAL A 71 -34.61 -3.84 -3.41
CA VAL A 71 -34.69 -4.68 -4.63
C VAL A 71 -33.67 -5.81 -4.57
N GLU A 72 -34.00 -6.95 -5.18
CA GLU A 72 -33.09 -8.08 -5.38
C GLU A 72 -33.05 -8.48 -6.85
N TYR A 73 -31.84 -8.52 -7.44
CA TYR A 73 -31.66 -9.08 -8.77
C TYR A 73 -31.36 -10.59 -8.69
N LEU A 74 -32.00 -11.35 -9.57
CA LEU A 74 -31.90 -12.79 -9.70
C LEU A 74 -31.51 -13.16 -11.13
N SER A 75 -30.46 -13.97 -11.28
CA SER A 75 -30.11 -14.56 -12.57
C SER A 75 -31.27 -15.41 -13.13
N ALA A 76 -31.29 -15.65 -14.43
CA ALA A 76 -32.35 -16.45 -15.08
C ALA A 76 -32.51 -17.89 -14.54
N SER A 77 -31.56 -18.40 -13.74
CA SER A 77 -31.63 -19.70 -13.05
C SER A 77 -32.01 -19.60 -11.57
N GLY A 78 -32.38 -18.41 -11.08
CA GLY A 78 -32.83 -18.15 -9.71
C GLY A 78 -31.72 -17.97 -8.67
N ASN A 79 -30.48 -17.69 -9.08
CA ASN A 79 -29.40 -17.35 -8.14
C ASN A 79 -29.37 -15.84 -7.93
N SER A 80 -29.31 -15.39 -6.68
CA SER A 80 -29.20 -13.96 -6.35
C SER A 80 -27.90 -13.36 -6.90
N GLY A 81 -28.03 -12.20 -7.54
CA GLY A 81 -26.91 -11.33 -7.95
C GLY A 81 -26.61 -10.22 -6.92
N GLY A 82 -27.44 -10.07 -5.89
CA GLY A 82 -27.31 -9.05 -4.84
C GLY A 82 -28.62 -8.36 -4.51
N LYS A 83 -28.63 -7.64 -3.38
CA LYS A 83 -29.71 -6.73 -2.96
C LYS A 83 -29.20 -5.30 -2.88
N HIS A 84 -30.12 -4.36 -3.09
CA HIS A 84 -29.92 -2.92 -2.90
C HIS A 84 -31.04 -2.43 -1.97
N GLU A 85 -30.67 -1.89 -0.80
CA GLU A 85 -31.62 -1.30 0.16
C GLU A 85 -32.03 0.11 -0.28
N LEU A 86 -33.32 0.43 -0.18
CA LEU A 86 -33.89 1.69 -0.65
C LEU A 86 -34.16 2.64 0.52
N SER A 87 -34.22 3.93 0.20
CA SER A 87 -34.69 5.00 1.08
C SER A 87 -35.20 6.18 0.26
N GLY A 88 -35.87 7.13 0.91
CA GLY A 88 -36.53 8.25 0.24
C GLY A 88 -38.03 8.02 0.04
N SER A 89 -38.65 8.81 -0.83
CA SER A 89 -40.11 8.78 -1.02
C SER A 89 -40.50 8.69 -2.50
N LEU A 90 -41.41 7.78 -2.79
CA LEU A 90 -41.99 7.52 -4.11
C LEU A 90 -43.38 8.19 -4.18
N PRO A 91 -43.55 9.28 -4.95
CA PRO A 91 -44.76 10.11 -4.91
C PRO A 91 -46.03 9.39 -5.39
N ALA A 92 -47.21 9.84 -4.93
CA ALA A 92 -48.52 9.35 -5.37
C ALA A 92 -48.72 9.52 -6.90
N GLY A 93 -48.90 8.42 -7.64
CA GLY A 93 -48.95 8.44 -9.11
C GLY A 93 -47.62 8.81 -9.78
N GLY A 94 -46.52 8.80 -9.03
CA GLY A 94 -45.16 9.12 -9.48
C GLY A 94 -44.29 7.89 -9.68
N TYR A 95 -43.04 8.16 -10.04
CA TYR A 95 -42.01 7.15 -10.32
C TYR A 95 -40.81 7.32 -9.37
N PHE A 96 -39.94 6.32 -9.29
CA PHE A 96 -38.68 6.35 -8.55
C PHE A 96 -37.63 5.53 -9.30
N LEU A 97 -36.50 6.14 -9.65
CA LEU A 97 -35.47 5.57 -10.52
C LEU A 97 -34.26 5.08 -9.72
N ILE A 98 -34.00 3.78 -9.78
CA ILE A 98 -32.86 3.10 -9.17
C ILE A 98 -31.82 2.87 -10.27
N GLN A 99 -30.71 3.61 -10.25
CA GLN A 99 -29.56 3.33 -11.10
C GLN A 99 -28.80 2.11 -10.55
N GLU A 100 -28.27 1.27 -11.42
CA GLU A 100 -27.52 0.06 -11.03
C GLU A 100 -26.16 -0.03 -11.78
N GLY A 101 -25.65 -1.25 -12.06
CA GLY A 101 -24.38 -1.50 -12.74
C GLY A 101 -24.30 -1.00 -14.19
N GLY A 102 -23.22 -1.33 -14.92
CA GLY A 102 -23.06 -0.95 -16.32
C GLY A 102 -21.63 -0.56 -16.71
N GLY A 103 -21.50 0.38 -17.66
CA GLY A 103 -20.22 0.79 -18.27
C GLY A 103 -20.37 1.84 -19.38
N ASP A 104 -19.34 2.02 -20.20
CA ASP A 104 -19.10 3.29 -20.92
C ASP A 104 -19.81 3.44 -22.28
N THR A 105 -20.87 2.67 -22.56
CA THR A 105 -21.64 2.74 -23.82
C THR A 105 -23.10 3.07 -23.58
N GLY A 106 -23.62 4.09 -24.29
CA GLY A 106 -25.00 4.58 -24.20
C GLY A 106 -25.04 6.02 -23.71
N GLU A 107 -26.24 6.57 -23.54
CA GLU A 107 -26.46 7.88 -22.91
C GLU A 107 -26.40 7.77 -21.37
N PRO A 108 -26.17 8.85 -20.61
CA PRO A 108 -26.43 8.85 -19.17
C PRO A 108 -27.93 8.66 -18.87
N LEU A 109 -28.25 8.05 -17.73
CA LEU A 109 -29.62 8.09 -17.21
C LEU A 109 -30.00 9.53 -16.83
N PRO A 110 -31.29 9.89 -16.83
CA PRO A 110 -31.79 11.01 -16.04
C PRO A 110 -31.37 10.84 -14.58
N SER A 111 -31.12 11.94 -13.85
CA SER A 111 -30.68 11.90 -12.46
C SER A 111 -31.53 10.93 -11.63
N PRO A 112 -30.95 9.82 -11.11
CA PRO A 112 -31.69 8.80 -10.40
C PRO A 112 -32.05 9.27 -8.98
N ASP A 113 -33.04 8.64 -8.37
CA ASP A 113 -33.42 8.91 -6.99
C ASP A 113 -32.54 8.13 -5.99
N VAL A 114 -31.89 7.04 -6.44
CA VAL A 114 -30.84 6.31 -5.70
C VAL A 114 -29.88 5.59 -6.67
N GLU A 115 -28.62 5.41 -6.26
CA GLU A 115 -27.57 4.74 -7.05
C GLU A 115 -27.07 3.44 -6.39
N GLY A 116 -27.02 2.37 -7.16
CA GLY A 116 -26.54 1.03 -6.80
C GLY A 116 -25.48 0.50 -7.76
N ASN A 117 -25.25 -0.81 -7.72
CA ASN A 117 -24.21 -1.50 -8.51
C ASN A 117 -24.55 -2.95 -8.91
N LEU A 118 -25.81 -3.36 -8.83
CA LEU A 118 -26.26 -4.67 -9.26
C LEU A 118 -26.06 -4.80 -10.78
N ASN A 119 -25.41 -5.87 -11.23
CA ASN A 119 -25.18 -6.09 -12.66
C ASN A 119 -26.32 -6.96 -13.21
N LEU A 120 -27.28 -6.32 -13.88
CA LEU A 120 -28.44 -6.99 -14.44
C LEU A 120 -28.06 -7.70 -15.76
N SER A 121 -28.91 -8.60 -16.25
CA SER A 121 -28.73 -9.19 -17.57
C SER A 121 -29.52 -8.42 -18.60
N GLY A 122 -28.87 -7.92 -19.64
CA GLY A 122 -29.51 -7.32 -20.82
C GLY A 122 -30.25 -8.30 -21.72
N SER A 123 -30.62 -9.49 -21.22
CA SER A 123 -31.41 -10.46 -21.99
C SER A 123 -32.33 -11.36 -21.16
N LYS A 124 -31.91 -11.81 -19.97
CA LYS A 124 -32.72 -12.70 -19.12
C LYS A 124 -32.35 -12.67 -17.65
N GLY A 125 -33.32 -12.45 -16.78
CA GLY A 125 -33.15 -12.32 -15.34
C GLY A 125 -34.48 -12.03 -14.66
N SER A 126 -34.42 -11.68 -13.38
CA SER A 126 -35.60 -11.33 -12.59
C SER A 126 -35.24 -10.27 -11.55
N VAL A 127 -36.17 -9.38 -11.22
CA VAL A 127 -36.04 -8.38 -10.16
C VAL A 127 -37.21 -8.55 -9.21
N LYS A 128 -36.94 -8.55 -7.90
CA LYS A 128 -37.96 -8.56 -6.85
C LYS A 128 -37.92 -7.29 -6.04
N LEU A 129 -39.08 -6.77 -5.67
CA LEU A 129 -39.27 -5.67 -4.73
C LEU A 129 -39.71 -6.21 -3.36
N TYR A 130 -39.10 -5.70 -2.29
CA TYR A 130 -39.41 -6.06 -0.90
C TYR A 130 -39.75 -4.81 -0.08
N ASP A 131 -40.77 -4.91 0.77
CA ASP A 131 -41.14 -3.85 1.72
C ASP A 131 -40.21 -3.80 2.95
N ALA A 132 -40.38 -2.77 3.78
CA ALA A 132 -39.63 -2.59 5.04
C ALA A 132 -39.91 -3.66 6.12
N SER A 133 -40.79 -4.64 5.88
CA SER A 133 -40.97 -5.83 6.71
C SER A 133 -40.25 -7.08 6.16
N GLY A 134 -39.70 -6.99 4.94
CA GLY A 134 -39.12 -8.10 4.18
C GLY A 134 -40.17 -8.94 3.45
N ALA A 135 -41.40 -8.45 3.28
CA ALA A 135 -42.41 -9.08 2.43
C ALA A 135 -42.18 -8.74 0.96
N GLU A 136 -42.42 -9.71 0.08
CA GLU A 136 -42.33 -9.53 -1.37
C GLU A 136 -43.54 -8.75 -1.88
N VAL A 137 -43.32 -7.75 -2.75
CA VAL A 137 -44.35 -6.79 -3.19
C VAL A 137 -44.68 -6.94 -4.68
N ASP A 138 -43.65 -7.15 -5.52
CA ASP A 138 -43.70 -7.29 -6.98
C ASP A 138 -42.46 -8.09 -7.43
N LEU A 139 -42.60 -8.92 -8.46
CA LEU A 139 -41.57 -9.70 -9.11
C LEU A 139 -41.72 -9.64 -10.64
N VAL A 140 -40.78 -9.00 -11.34
CA VAL A 140 -40.66 -9.12 -12.80
C VAL A 140 -39.56 -10.11 -13.19
N GLY A 141 -39.93 -11.20 -13.86
CA GLY A 141 -39.02 -12.11 -14.57
C GLY A 141 -39.10 -11.92 -16.08
N TYR A 142 -37.96 -11.93 -16.78
CA TYR A 142 -37.87 -11.68 -18.22
C TYR A 142 -36.93 -12.65 -18.95
N GLY A 143 -37.26 -12.97 -20.20
CA GLY A 143 -36.54 -13.93 -21.03
C GLY A 143 -36.73 -15.37 -20.57
N GLU A 144 -35.64 -16.09 -20.32
CA GLU A 144 -35.68 -17.49 -19.85
C GLU A 144 -35.65 -17.59 -18.31
N ALA A 145 -36.22 -16.62 -17.61
CA ALA A 145 -36.20 -16.58 -16.14
C ALA A 145 -36.98 -17.75 -15.52
N SER A 146 -36.37 -18.43 -14.55
CA SER A 146 -37.02 -19.50 -13.76
C SER A 146 -37.83 -18.98 -12.57
N ILE A 147 -37.84 -17.66 -12.36
CA ILE A 147 -38.57 -16.96 -11.30
C ILE A 147 -39.26 -15.77 -11.98
N SER A 148 -40.58 -15.77 -11.97
CA SER A 148 -41.47 -14.75 -12.56
C SER A 148 -42.84 -14.86 -11.88
N GLU A 149 -43.63 -13.80 -11.92
CA GLU A 149 -45.07 -13.91 -11.75
C GLU A 149 -45.63 -14.50 -13.06
N GLY A 150 -46.53 -15.49 -12.94
CA GLY A 150 -47.09 -16.21 -14.09
C GLY A 150 -46.01 -16.75 -15.04
N SER A 151 -45.98 -16.22 -16.27
CA SER A 151 -44.98 -16.50 -17.29
C SER A 151 -44.00 -15.31 -17.41
N PRO A 152 -42.70 -15.52 -17.68
CA PRO A 152 -41.76 -14.43 -17.81
C PRO A 152 -42.04 -13.55 -19.04
N ALA A 153 -41.78 -12.25 -18.89
CA ALA A 153 -41.80 -11.27 -19.97
C ALA A 153 -40.82 -11.64 -21.11
N GLN A 154 -40.96 -11.01 -22.27
CA GLN A 154 -40.13 -11.34 -23.44
C GLN A 154 -38.63 -11.07 -23.18
N ALA A 155 -37.77 -11.81 -23.88
CA ALA A 155 -36.32 -11.66 -23.73
C ALA A 155 -35.84 -10.29 -24.22
N LEU A 156 -34.96 -9.67 -23.43
CA LEU A 156 -34.40 -8.35 -23.72
C LEU A 156 -33.16 -8.44 -24.63
N ASN A 157 -32.69 -7.28 -25.06
CA ASN A 157 -31.38 -7.04 -25.63
C ASN A 157 -30.88 -5.66 -25.19
N ASN A 158 -29.62 -5.33 -25.49
CA ASN A 158 -28.97 -4.09 -25.04
C ASN A 158 -29.76 -2.80 -25.36
N SER A 159 -30.58 -2.75 -26.42
CA SER A 159 -31.36 -1.55 -26.76
C SER A 159 -32.82 -1.60 -26.30
N THR A 160 -33.19 -2.48 -25.37
CA THR A 160 -34.58 -2.65 -24.89
C THR A 160 -34.71 -2.98 -23.41
N SER A 161 -35.77 -2.46 -22.79
CA SER A 161 -36.23 -2.80 -21.44
C SER A 161 -37.53 -3.61 -21.46
N ALA A 162 -37.92 -4.14 -20.30
CA ALA A 162 -39.28 -4.60 -20.03
C ALA A 162 -40.06 -3.44 -19.37
N GLN A 163 -41.21 -3.06 -19.92
CA GLN A 163 -42.06 -1.95 -19.47
C GLN A 163 -43.49 -2.40 -19.19
N ARG A 164 -43.97 -2.15 -17.96
CA ARG A 164 -45.38 -2.23 -17.55
C ARG A 164 -46.17 -1.06 -18.19
N ASP A 165 -47.50 -1.06 -18.14
CA ASP A 165 -48.29 0.06 -18.67
C ASP A 165 -48.27 1.30 -17.76
N ALA A 166 -48.79 2.43 -18.27
CA ALA A 166 -48.74 3.73 -17.57
C ALA A 166 -49.70 3.81 -16.37
N GLU A 167 -50.62 2.86 -16.26
CA GLU A 167 -51.53 2.65 -15.14
C GLU A 167 -50.92 1.76 -14.04
N GLY A 168 -49.78 1.09 -14.31
CA GLY A 168 -49.12 0.19 -13.39
C GLY A 168 -49.80 -1.17 -13.27
N THR A 169 -50.46 -1.65 -14.34
CA THR A 169 -51.25 -2.90 -14.33
C THR A 169 -50.42 -4.10 -13.89
N ASP A 170 -50.92 -4.79 -12.87
CA ASP A 170 -50.38 -6.03 -12.33
C ASP A 170 -51.48 -7.09 -12.28
N THR A 171 -51.20 -8.27 -12.86
CA THR A 171 -52.13 -9.40 -12.95
C THR A 171 -51.53 -10.73 -12.45
N ASP A 172 -50.42 -10.68 -11.71
CA ASP A 172 -49.57 -11.84 -11.37
C ASP A 172 -49.10 -12.64 -12.63
N ASP A 173 -48.91 -12.01 -13.80
CA ASP A 173 -48.37 -12.66 -15.02
C ASP A 173 -47.51 -11.69 -15.87
N ASN A 174 -46.18 -11.76 -15.70
CA ASN A 174 -45.26 -10.79 -16.33
C ASN A 174 -45.31 -10.79 -17.87
N ALA A 175 -45.74 -11.89 -18.50
CA ALA A 175 -45.93 -11.97 -19.95
C ALA A 175 -47.21 -11.30 -20.47
N ALA A 176 -48.15 -11.00 -19.58
CA ALA A 176 -49.33 -10.17 -19.86
C ALA A 176 -49.06 -8.69 -19.56
N ASP A 177 -48.35 -8.42 -18.45
CA ASP A 177 -48.20 -7.06 -17.90
C ASP A 177 -47.03 -6.28 -18.52
N PHE A 178 -45.93 -6.93 -18.91
CA PHE A 178 -44.74 -6.26 -19.46
C PHE A 178 -44.60 -6.43 -20.97
N SER A 179 -44.39 -5.29 -21.65
CA SER A 179 -44.02 -5.19 -23.07
C SER A 179 -42.52 -4.88 -23.24
N THR A 180 -41.97 -5.12 -24.43
CA THR A 180 -40.56 -4.78 -24.72
C THR A 180 -40.44 -3.59 -25.67
N ALA A 181 -39.75 -2.55 -25.23
CA ALA A 181 -39.58 -1.29 -25.95
C ALA A 181 -38.18 -0.71 -25.73
N ALA A 182 -37.87 0.43 -26.35
CA ALA A 182 -36.66 1.20 -26.05
C ALA A 182 -36.83 1.91 -24.69
N PRO A 183 -35.80 1.97 -23.84
CA PRO A 183 -35.98 2.34 -22.43
C PRO A 183 -36.37 3.79 -22.18
N THR A 184 -37.18 4.03 -21.13
CA THR A 184 -37.81 5.32 -20.79
C THR A 184 -37.77 5.68 -19.30
N PRO A 185 -36.58 5.72 -18.67
CA PRO A 185 -36.43 5.96 -17.23
C PRO A 185 -36.99 7.33 -16.76
N LYS A 186 -37.66 7.33 -15.60
CA LYS A 186 -38.29 8.49 -14.95
C LYS A 186 -37.98 8.50 -13.45
N SER A 187 -37.36 9.57 -12.95
CA SER A 187 -37.16 9.81 -11.52
C SER A 187 -38.31 10.62 -10.88
N ALA A 188 -38.38 10.62 -9.55
CA ALA A 188 -39.44 11.27 -8.76
C ALA A 188 -39.52 12.79 -8.98
N GLY A 189 -38.41 13.41 -9.44
CA GLY A 189 -38.35 14.82 -9.82
C GLY A 189 -39.28 15.22 -10.99
N GLY A 190 -39.73 14.26 -11.81
CA GLY A 190 -40.77 14.48 -12.83
C GLY A 190 -40.40 15.43 -13.97
N THR A 191 -39.14 15.85 -14.09
CA THR A 191 -38.69 16.76 -15.14
C THR A 191 -38.56 16.05 -16.47
N THR A 192 -39.59 16.17 -17.32
CA THR A 192 -39.36 16.22 -18.77
C THR A 192 -38.24 17.22 -19.06
N PRO A 193 -37.34 16.97 -20.04
CA PRO A 193 -36.22 17.87 -20.32
C PRO A 193 -36.66 19.33 -20.37
N GLN A 194 -36.10 20.14 -19.46
CA GLN A 194 -36.05 21.59 -19.67
C GLN A 194 -35.41 21.79 -21.05
N PRO A 195 -35.98 22.64 -21.94
CA PRO A 195 -35.36 22.86 -23.24
C PRO A 195 -33.92 23.28 -23.03
N ASP A 196 -33.01 22.64 -23.77
CA ASP A 196 -31.57 22.89 -23.66
C ASP A 196 -31.26 24.39 -23.61
N PRO A 197 -30.22 24.83 -22.87
CA PRO A 197 -29.53 26.06 -23.24
C PRO A 197 -29.07 25.87 -24.69
N SER A 198 -29.84 26.47 -25.63
CA SER A 198 -29.85 26.18 -27.08
C SER A 198 -28.51 25.65 -27.57
N PRO A 199 -28.41 24.38 -28.04
CA PRO A 199 -27.14 23.69 -28.23
C PRO A 199 -26.11 24.60 -28.89
N ALA A 200 -25.05 24.90 -28.14
CA ALA A 200 -24.10 25.92 -28.53
C ALA A 200 -23.52 25.53 -29.90
N GLU A 201 -23.49 26.48 -30.85
CA GLU A 201 -23.10 26.15 -32.23
C GLU A 201 -21.74 25.44 -32.23
N PRO A 202 -21.54 24.31 -32.92
CA PRO A 202 -20.33 23.49 -32.76
C PRO A 202 -19.03 24.28 -32.91
N GLY A 203 -18.28 24.41 -31.82
CA GLY A 203 -17.13 25.33 -31.74
C GLY A 203 -17.44 26.71 -31.17
N SER A 204 -18.52 26.87 -30.40
CA SER A 204 -18.86 28.10 -29.69
C SER A 204 -17.75 28.51 -28.71
N THR A 205 -17.39 29.80 -28.70
CA THR A 205 -16.43 30.33 -27.73
C THR A 205 -17.03 30.39 -26.34
N VAL A 206 -16.45 29.65 -25.39
CA VAL A 206 -16.84 29.58 -23.97
C VAL A 206 -15.60 29.87 -23.12
N THR A 207 -15.73 30.59 -22.00
CA THR A 207 -14.59 30.83 -21.08
C THR A 207 -14.33 29.62 -20.18
N ILE A 208 -13.09 29.50 -19.68
CA ILE A 208 -12.70 28.32 -18.87
C ILE A 208 -13.58 28.14 -17.61
N PRO A 209 -13.87 29.20 -16.81
CA PRO A 209 -14.78 29.07 -15.67
C PRO A 209 -16.22 28.66 -16.02
N GLU A 210 -16.72 28.99 -17.22
CA GLU A 210 -18.08 28.63 -17.65
C GLU A 210 -18.25 27.14 -17.95
N PHE A 211 -17.18 26.45 -18.39
CA PHE A 211 -17.22 25.00 -18.64
C PHE A 211 -16.57 24.17 -17.54
N GLN A 212 -15.72 24.73 -16.68
CA GLN A 212 -15.37 24.09 -15.40
C GLN A 212 -16.62 24.04 -14.49
N GLY A 213 -17.25 25.20 -14.26
CA GLY A 213 -18.42 25.28 -13.39
C GLY A 213 -18.09 25.15 -11.90
N THR A 214 -19.12 25.06 -11.06
CA THR A 214 -19.02 25.21 -9.59
C THR A 214 -19.23 23.88 -8.84
N GLY A 215 -18.78 22.76 -9.41
CA GLY A 215 -18.94 21.44 -8.83
C GLY A 215 -18.05 20.41 -9.52
N ALA A 216 -17.90 19.23 -8.92
CA ALA A 216 -16.92 18.21 -9.32
C ALA A 216 -17.18 17.46 -10.65
N GLN A 217 -17.99 18.03 -11.56
CA GLN A 217 -18.10 17.66 -12.98
C GLN A 217 -18.54 18.88 -13.80
N SER A 218 -17.99 19.01 -15.00
CA SER A 218 -18.31 20.05 -15.97
C SER A 218 -19.81 20.07 -16.34
N PRO A 219 -20.48 21.25 -16.29
CA PRO A 219 -21.83 21.39 -16.81
C PRO A 219 -21.93 21.26 -18.34
N LEU A 220 -20.79 21.26 -19.06
CA LEU A 220 -20.72 21.11 -20.52
C LEU A 220 -20.08 19.77 -20.96
N LYS A 221 -19.95 18.79 -20.06
CA LYS A 221 -19.47 17.44 -20.37
C LYS A 221 -20.18 16.84 -21.60
N GLY A 222 -19.39 16.28 -22.52
CA GLY A 222 -19.83 15.74 -23.80
C GLY A 222 -20.06 16.79 -24.91
N GLN A 223 -20.01 18.09 -24.61
CA GLN A 223 -20.19 19.17 -25.60
C GLN A 223 -18.84 19.61 -26.22
N ASN A 224 -18.86 20.00 -27.49
CA ASN A 224 -17.68 20.45 -28.23
C ASN A 224 -17.54 21.98 -28.19
N VAL A 225 -16.69 22.46 -27.28
CA VAL A 225 -16.46 23.89 -27.02
C VAL A 225 -15.23 24.41 -27.78
N SER A 226 -15.14 25.72 -27.93
CA SER A 226 -13.89 26.41 -28.29
C SER A 226 -13.51 27.40 -27.19
N THR A 227 -12.23 27.53 -26.87
CA THR A 227 -11.75 28.45 -25.83
C THR A 227 -10.34 28.95 -26.10
N GLN A 228 -9.94 30.03 -25.41
CA GLN A 228 -8.63 30.66 -25.54
C GLN A 228 -7.95 30.80 -24.17
N GLY A 229 -6.65 30.56 -24.12
CA GLY A 229 -5.86 30.64 -22.90
C GLY A 229 -4.36 30.73 -23.14
N VAL A 230 -3.61 30.90 -22.06
CA VAL A 230 -2.14 30.84 -22.04
C VAL A 230 -1.70 29.46 -21.55
N VAL A 231 -0.77 28.84 -22.25
CA VAL A 231 -0.25 27.50 -21.92
C VAL A 231 0.60 27.55 -20.66
N THR A 232 0.29 26.72 -19.66
CA THR A 232 0.99 26.72 -18.34
C THR A 232 1.86 25.49 -18.09
N ALA A 233 1.59 24.35 -18.73
CA ALA A 233 2.40 23.14 -18.65
C ALA A 233 2.22 22.29 -19.91
N VAL A 234 3.21 21.45 -20.26
CA VAL A 234 3.23 20.61 -21.47
C VAL A 234 3.87 19.25 -21.18
N TRP A 235 3.11 18.18 -21.30
CA TRP A 235 3.59 16.80 -21.16
C TRP A 235 3.49 16.06 -22.48
N GLN A 236 4.61 16.02 -23.20
CA GLN A 236 4.75 15.34 -24.49
C GLN A 236 5.80 14.21 -24.42
N GLY A 237 5.65 13.23 -25.30
CA GLY A 237 6.58 12.10 -25.43
C GLY A 237 6.07 10.79 -24.83
N GLU A 238 6.90 9.74 -24.94
CA GLU A 238 6.52 8.38 -24.54
C GLU A 238 6.20 8.32 -23.04
N LYS A 239 4.99 7.83 -22.71
CA LYS A 239 4.47 7.71 -21.34
C LYS A 239 4.40 9.06 -20.59
N SER A 240 4.28 10.18 -21.28
CA SER A 240 3.82 11.44 -20.69
C SER A 240 2.30 11.41 -20.41
N LEU A 241 1.73 12.51 -19.89
CA LEU A 241 0.28 12.72 -19.84
C LEU A 241 -0.36 12.97 -21.23
N ASN A 242 0.44 13.25 -22.27
CA ASN A 242 0.01 13.49 -23.67
C ASN A 242 -0.94 14.69 -23.83
N GLY A 243 -0.69 15.76 -23.06
CA GLY A 243 -1.53 16.95 -22.97
C GLY A 243 -0.77 18.20 -22.57
N PHE A 244 -1.48 19.30 -22.44
CA PHE A 244 -0.98 20.59 -21.95
C PHE A 244 -2.09 21.30 -21.18
N THR A 245 -1.79 22.08 -20.15
CA THR A 245 -2.78 22.95 -19.50
C THR A 245 -2.85 24.30 -20.17
N ILE A 246 -4.05 24.88 -20.20
CA ILE A 246 -4.26 26.30 -20.51
C ILE A 246 -4.97 26.99 -19.34
N GLN A 247 -4.63 28.25 -19.11
CA GLN A 247 -5.24 29.08 -18.07
C GLN A 247 -5.70 30.43 -18.63
N THR A 248 -6.75 30.97 -18.02
CA THR A 248 -7.42 32.22 -18.42
C THR A 248 -6.40 33.37 -18.38
N PRO A 249 -6.29 34.21 -19.42
CA PRO A 249 -5.23 35.20 -19.52
C PRO A 249 -5.22 36.24 -18.39
N GLY A 250 -4.03 36.56 -17.88
CA GLY A 250 -3.82 37.59 -16.86
C GLY A 250 -4.20 37.20 -15.44
N THR A 251 -4.47 35.92 -15.17
CA THR A 251 -4.93 35.40 -13.87
C THR A 251 -3.78 34.88 -12.99
N GLY A 252 -4.12 34.38 -11.80
CA GLY A 252 -3.18 33.76 -10.87
C GLY A 252 -2.48 34.71 -9.89
N GLN A 253 -3.04 35.91 -9.64
CA GLN A 253 -2.63 36.76 -8.50
C GLN A 253 -3.60 36.70 -7.31
N THR A 254 -4.76 36.07 -7.51
CA THR A 254 -5.81 35.81 -6.52
C THR A 254 -6.48 34.47 -6.88
N ALA A 255 -6.93 33.70 -5.90
CA ALA A 255 -7.77 32.54 -6.16
C ALA A 255 -9.15 32.97 -6.72
N PRO A 256 -9.76 32.20 -7.65
CA PRO A 256 -11.14 32.43 -8.07
C PRO A 256 -12.13 32.06 -6.96
N THR A 257 -13.38 32.53 -7.06
CA THR A 257 -14.40 32.33 -6.02
C THR A 257 -15.41 31.21 -6.33
N GLU A 258 -15.68 30.96 -7.62
CA GLU A 258 -16.76 30.05 -8.06
C GLU A 258 -16.24 28.76 -8.74
N ALA A 259 -15.26 28.87 -9.64
CA ALA A 259 -14.87 27.85 -10.60
C ALA A 259 -13.40 28.05 -11.03
N SER A 260 -12.72 26.99 -11.49
CA SER A 260 -11.32 27.11 -11.96
C SER A 260 -11.16 27.99 -13.19
N GLU A 261 -10.05 28.72 -13.23
CA GLU A 261 -9.62 29.54 -14.37
C GLU A 261 -8.78 28.77 -15.39
N ALA A 262 -8.51 27.47 -15.18
CA ALA A 262 -7.64 26.63 -16.02
C ALA A 262 -8.27 25.27 -16.39
N VAL A 263 -7.71 24.57 -17.37
CA VAL A 263 -8.12 23.20 -17.77
C VAL A 263 -6.96 22.42 -18.39
N PHE A 264 -6.96 21.10 -18.22
CA PHE A 264 -6.12 20.16 -18.97
C PHE A 264 -6.65 19.90 -20.38
N VAL A 265 -5.79 20.02 -21.40
CA VAL A 265 -6.10 19.74 -22.80
C VAL A 265 -5.39 18.44 -23.22
N TYR A 266 -6.16 17.35 -23.27
CA TYR A 266 -5.67 16.06 -23.72
C TYR A 266 -5.57 16.04 -25.25
N THR A 267 -4.37 15.83 -25.81
CA THR A 267 -4.15 15.98 -27.26
C THR A 267 -4.82 14.90 -28.11
N GLY A 268 -5.21 13.76 -27.54
CA GLY A 268 -5.79 12.62 -28.28
C GLY A 268 -4.89 12.03 -29.38
N GLY A 269 -3.60 12.39 -29.42
CA GLY A 269 -2.70 12.04 -30.51
C GLY A 269 -2.82 12.93 -31.76
N THR A 270 -3.50 14.08 -31.70
CA THR A 270 -3.54 15.09 -32.78
C THR A 270 -2.16 15.62 -33.16
N GLY A 271 -1.19 15.59 -32.23
CA GLY A 271 0.17 16.09 -32.43
C GLY A 271 0.33 17.60 -32.27
N PHE A 272 -0.71 18.33 -31.84
CA PHE A 272 -0.61 19.73 -31.46
C PHE A 272 -0.12 19.84 -30.01
N TYR A 273 1.13 20.27 -29.85
CA TYR A 273 1.74 20.64 -28.57
C TYR A 273 2.34 22.06 -28.72
N PRO A 274 1.74 23.08 -28.10
CA PRO A 274 2.29 24.43 -28.05
C PRO A 274 3.42 24.55 -27.00
N GLU A 275 4.16 25.65 -27.01
CA GLU A 275 5.19 25.94 -25.99
C GLU A 275 4.58 26.64 -24.75
N ILE A 276 5.21 26.48 -23.58
CA ILE A 276 4.76 27.14 -22.34
C ILE A 276 4.83 28.66 -22.49
N GLY A 277 3.74 29.35 -22.11
CA GLY A 277 3.57 30.78 -22.28
C GLY A 277 3.02 31.21 -23.64
N GLU A 278 2.83 30.31 -24.61
CA GLU A 278 2.10 30.64 -25.84
C GLU A 278 0.62 30.89 -25.56
N SER A 279 0.01 31.72 -26.40
CA SER A 279 -1.43 32.00 -26.38
C SER A 279 -2.10 31.15 -27.46
N VAL A 280 -3.09 30.35 -27.09
CA VAL A 280 -3.70 29.36 -27.98
C VAL A 280 -5.23 29.47 -28.03
N GLU A 281 -5.79 29.06 -29.16
CA GLU A 281 -7.20 28.70 -29.30
C GLU A 281 -7.29 27.18 -29.46
N VAL A 282 -8.12 26.54 -28.64
CA VAL A 282 -8.37 25.09 -28.66
C VAL A 282 -9.85 24.83 -28.88
N THR A 283 -10.18 23.77 -29.60
CA THR A 283 -11.56 23.30 -29.83
C THR A 283 -11.62 21.80 -29.59
N GLY A 284 -12.53 21.34 -28.75
CA GLY A 284 -12.62 19.93 -28.36
C GLY A 284 -13.80 19.62 -27.44
N THR A 285 -14.02 18.33 -27.22
CA THR A 285 -15.09 17.84 -26.35
C THR A 285 -14.68 17.95 -24.90
N VAL A 286 -15.51 18.56 -24.04
CA VAL A 286 -15.28 18.56 -22.58
C VAL A 286 -15.61 17.17 -22.03
N ASP A 287 -14.76 16.64 -21.16
CA ASP A 287 -14.79 15.26 -20.68
C ASP A 287 -14.24 15.15 -19.24
N GLU A 288 -14.52 14.04 -18.55
CA GLU A 288 -14.02 13.79 -17.18
C GLU A 288 -13.11 12.57 -17.15
N TYR A 289 -11.87 12.72 -16.67
CA TYR A 289 -10.89 11.65 -16.61
C TYR A 289 -10.32 11.49 -15.20
N PHE A 290 -10.58 10.34 -14.57
CA PHE A 290 -10.31 10.07 -13.14
C PHE A 290 -10.87 11.12 -12.15
N GLY A 291 -11.88 11.89 -12.56
CA GLY A 291 -12.50 12.96 -11.77
C GLY A 291 -11.93 14.36 -12.05
N GLN A 292 -11.01 14.51 -12.99
CA GLN A 292 -10.51 15.79 -13.48
C GLN A 292 -11.21 16.18 -14.80
N THR A 293 -11.62 17.44 -14.91
CA THR A 293 -12.22 18.02 -16.11
C THR A 293 -11.14 18.32 -17.15
N GLN A 294 -11.38 17.88 -18.38
CA GLN A 294 -10.44 18.03 -19.50
C GLN A 294 -11.12 18.40 -20.82
N ILE A 295 -10.36 18.94 -21.77
CA ILE A 295 -10.75 19.07 -23.17
C ILE A 295 -10.04 17.99 -23.99
N ALA A 296 -10.82 17.05 -24.56
CA ALA A 296 -10.36 16.13 -25.58
C ALA A 296 -10.20 16.87 -26.93
N LEU A 297 -8.97 17.20 -27.29
CA LEU A 297 -8.64 18.13 -28.38
C LEU A 297 -9.05 17.61 -29.76
N SER A 298 -9.81 18.41 -30.51
CA SER A 298 -10.15 18.14 -31.92
C SER A 298 -9.37 19.02 -32.91
N ASN A 299 -9.07 20.27 -32.52
CA ASN A 299 -8.27 21.24 -33.27
C ASN A 299 -7.63 22.24 -32.30
N GLY A 300 -6.38 22.64 -32.54
CA GLY A 300 -5.68 23.66 -31.76
C GLY A 300 -4.81 24.55 -32.66
N SER A 301 -4.62 25.81 -32.26
CA SER A 301 -3.75 26.75 -32.96
C SER A 301 -3.16 27.82 -32.03
N VAL A 302 -1.95 28.28 -32.35
CA VAL A 302 -1.31 29.42 -31.66
C VAL A 302 -1.82 30.74 -32.25
N LEU A 303 -2.19 31.67 -31.39
CA LEU A 303 -2.73 32.98 -31.75
C LEU A 303 -1.62 33.93 -32.25
N SER A 304 -1.96 34.82 -33.19
CA SER A 304 -1.01 35.80 -33.74
C SER A 304 -0.70 36.96 -32.80
N ASP A 305 -1.62 37.27 -31.89
CA ASP A 305 -1.50 38.31 -30.88
C ASP A 305 -1.47 37.64 -29.50
N ALA A 306 -0.45 37.97 -28.69
CA ALA A 306 -0.29 37.38 -27.37
C ALA A 306 -1.33 37.89 -26.37
N LEU A 307 -1.94 36.97 -25.64
CA LEU A 307 -2.85 37.25 -24.53
C LEU A 307 -2.04 37.66 -23.27
N PRO A 308 -2.66 38.32 -22.28
CA PRO A 308 -2.01 38.64 -21.01
C PRO A 308 -1.46 37.39 -20.30
N ALA A 309 -0.17 37.42 -19.92
CA ALA A 309 0.49 36.28 -19.28
C ALA A 309 -0.14 35.93 -17.92
N VAL A 310 -0.13 34.63 -17.61
CA VAL A 310 -0.54 34.06 -16.32
C VAL A 310 0.65 34.08 -15.34
N THR A 311 0.39 34.17 -14.04
CA THR A 311 1.39 33.95 -12.98
C THR A 311 1.02 32.75 -12.10
N PRO A 312 1.98 31.99 -11.54
CA PRO A 312 1.68 31.00 -10.52
C PRO A 312 0.96 31.61 -9.30
N LEU A 313 -0.17 31.04 -8.92
CA LEU A 313 -0.92 31.46 -7.74
C LEU A 313 -0.22 30.96 -6.47
N ALA A 314 0.24 31.90 -5.64
CA ALA A 314 0.88 31.58 -4.37
C ALA A 314 -0.14 31.04 -3.35
N ILE A 315 0.11 29.84 -2.81
CA ILE A 315 -0.68 29.22 -1.73
C ILE A 315 0.26 28.61 -0.67
N ASP A 316 -0.04 28.74 0.62
CA ASP A 316 0.77 28.08 1.67
C ASP A 316 0.46 26.58 1.78
N ALA A 317 -0.80 26.21 1.51
CA ALA A 317 -1.32 24.84 1.48
C ALA A 317 -2.53 24.77 0.52
N LEU A 318 -2.93 23.57 0.11
CA LEU A 318 -4.25 23.38 -0.52
C LEU A 318 -5.38 23.76 0.47
N PRO A 319 -6.50 24.31 -0.01
CA PRO A 319 -7.66 24.59 0.84
C PRO A 319 -8.27 23.30 1.41
N GLU A 320 -9.13 23.46 2.43
CA GLU A 320 -9.77 22.33 3.11
C GLU A 320 -11.07 21.92 2.40
N GLY A 321 -11.21 20.61 2.13
CA GLY A 321 -12.33 20.04 1.37
C GLY A 321 -12.13 20.14 -0.15
N ASP A 322 -12.71 19.19 -0.88
CA ASP A 322 -12.52 19.08 -2.33
C ASP A 322 -13.25 20.21 -3.10
N GLU A 323 -14.40 20.68 -2.62
CA GLU A 323 -15.15 21.81 -3.21
C GLU A 323 -14.32 23.10 -3.37
N GLU A 324 -13.39 23.38 -2.45
CA GLU A 324 -12.48 24.52 -2.56
C GLU A 324 -11.22 24.22 -3.40
N ARG A 325 -10.93 22.94 -3.68
CA ARG A 325 -9.82 22.48 -4.52
C ARG A 325 -10.20 22.40 -5.99
N GLU A 326 -11.46 22.06 -6.31
CA GLU A 326 -11.99 22.13 -7.69
C GLU A 326 -11.83 23.54 -8.28
N LYS A 327 -11.97 24.58 -7.45
CA LYS A 327 -11.74 25.98 -7.83
C LYS A 327 -10.30 26.29 -8.24
N LEU A 328 -9.35 25.40 -7.94
CA LEU A 328 -7.93 25.48 -8.30
C LEU A 328 -7.51 24.40 -9.31
N GLU A 329 -8.45 23.57 -9.78
CA GLU A 329 -8.17 22.42 -10.65
C GLU A 329 -7.52 22.87 -11.97
N SER A 330 -6.49 22.15 -12.42
CA SER A 330 -5.65 22.50 -13.57
C SER A 330 -4.89 23.86 -13.48
N MET A 331 -5.02 24.64 -12.40
CA MET A 331 -4.37 25.96 -12.29
C MET A 331 -2.87 25.85 -12.01
N LEU A 332 -2.12 26.84 -12.50
CA LEU A 332 -0.71 27.03 -12.16
C LEU A 332 -0.56 27.64 -10.77
N LEU A 333 0.02 26.89 -9.85
CA LEU A 333 0.23 27.24 -8.45
C LEU A 333 1.72 27.38 -8.13
N LYS A 334 2.03 28.18 -7.11
CA LYS A 334 3.31 28.13 -6.41
C LYS A 334 3.05 27.83 -4.93
N PRO A 335 3.17 26.56 -4.50
CA PRO A 335 3.02 26.20 -3.10
C PRO A 335 4.14 26.79 -2.23
N GLY A 336 3.84 27.02 -0.95
CA GLY A 336 4.82 27.35 0.09
C GLY A 336 5.69 26.15 0.47
N VAL A 337 6.44 26.28 1.57
CA VAL A 337 7.26 25.18 2.11
C VAL A 337 6.37 23.98 2.42
N HIS A 338 6.73 22.82 1.89
CA HIS A 338 6.13 21.52 2.21
C HIS A 338 7.22 20.59 2.76
N THR A 339 6.81 19.49 3.41
CA THR A 339 7.70 18.45 3.92
C THR A 339 7.35 17.11 3.30
N VAL A 340 8.36 16.34 2.90
CA VAL A 340 8.18 14.98 2.37
C VAL A 340 7.71 14.06 3.51
N THR A 341 6.56 13.43 3.29
CA THR A 341 5.91 12.50 4.24
C THR A 341 5.80 11.08 3.70
N ASP A 342 5.84 10.90 2.37
CA ASP A 342 6.02 9.60 1.74
C ASP A 342 7.01 9.64 0.57
N ASN A 343 7.80 8.58 0.42
CA ASN A 343 8.66 8.31 -0.75
C ASN A 343 8.58 6.84 -1.21
N TYR A 344 7.65 6.04 -0.67
CA TYR A 344 7.43 4.65 -1.08
C TYR A 344 6.89 4.54 -2.51
N GLY A 345 6.02 5.48 -2.91
CA GLY A 345 5.49 5.57 -4.28
C GLY A 345 6.57 5.78 -5.34
N LEU A 346 7.64 6.49 -4.99
CA LEU A 346 8.68 6.95 -5.92
C LEU A 346 9.32 5.82 -6.72
N ASN A 347 9.63 4.69 -6.08
CA ASN A 347 10.22 3.51 -6.74
C ASN A 347 9.29 2.83 -7.78
N ARG A 348 7.99 3.18 -7.81
CA ARG A 348 7.00 2.57 -8.71
C ARG A 348 6.31 3.56 -9.65
N TYR A 349 6.02 4.77 -9.20
CA TYR A 349 5.18 5.72 -9.93
C TYR A 349 5.81 7.11 -10.13
N GLY A 350 7.04 7.34 -9.65
CA GLY A 350 7.65 8.67 -9.66
C GLY A 350 7.14 9.60 -8.55
N GLU A 351 6.13 9.17 -7.79
CA GLU A 351 5.39 9.97 -6.80
C GLU A 351 6.10 10.15 -5.45
N LEU A 352 6.02 11.36 -4.90
CA LEU A 352 6.34 11.72 -3.52
C LEU A 352 5.05 12.14 -2.79
N GLY A 353 4.87 11.73 -1.54
CA GLY A 353 3.81 12.25 -0.67
C GLY A 353 4.33 13.47 0.10
N LEU A 354 3.59 14.58 0.09
CA LEU A 354 3.92 15.82 0.78
C LEU A 354 2.86 16.18 1.84
N ALA A 355 3.30 16.94 2.84
CA ALA A 355 2.46 17.67 3.79
C ALA A 355 2.83 19.17 3.76
N PRO A 356 1.87 20.10 3.93
CA PRO A 356 2.16 21.54 3.99
C PRO A 356 2.87 21.94 5.28
N GLY A 357 3.83 22.84 5.17
CA GLY A 357 4.65 23.32 6.29
C GLY A 357 5.91 22.48 6.53
N THR A 358 6.42 22.56 7.77
CA THR A 358 7.75 22.07 8.19
C THR A 358 7.75 20.69 8.87
N GLU A 359 6.59 20.04 8.96
CA GLU A 359 6.40 18.74 9.62
C GLU A 359 5.75 17.73 8.67
N ALA A 360 6.29 16.51 8.64
CA ALA A 360 5.64 15.35 8.04
C ALA A 360 4.38 14.94 8.83
N LEU A 361 3.53 14.08 8.24
CA LEU A 361 2.34 13.57 8.91
C LEU A 361 2.72 12.57 10.01
N ARG A 362 2.24 12.82 11.23
CA ARG A 362 2.48 11.94 12.38
C ARG A 362 1.45 10.83 12.45
N GLN A 363 1.92 9.61 12.72
CA GLN A 363 1.05 8.50 13.09
C GLN A 363 0.26 8.83 14.38
N PRO A 364 -1.08 8.83 14.36
CA PRO A 364 -1.86 9.26 15.53
C PRO A 364 -1.59 8.42 16.80
N THR A 365 -1.51 7.09 16.70
CA THR A 365 -1.27 6.20 17.86
C THR A 365 0.16 6.25 18.42
N ASP A 366 1.03 7.10 17.88
CA ASP A 366 2.31 7.45 18.48
C ASP A 366 2.19 8.54 19.56
N ILE A 367 1.19 9.43 19.47
CA ILE A 367 1.01 10.55 20.42
C ILE A 367 -0.31 10.55 21.18
N VAL A 368 -1.38 9.94 20.64
CA VAL A 368 -2.70 9.84 21.30
C VAL A 368 -3.17 8.38 21.42
N SER A 369 -4.02 8.10 22.41
CA SER A 369 -4.46 6.73 22.68
C SER A 369 -5.39 6.16 21.60
N PRO A 370 -5.31 4.85 21.31
CA PRO A 370 -6.16 4.15 20.34
C PRO A 370 -7.67 4.42 20.49
N GLY A 371 -8.37 4.47 19.36
CA GLY A 371 -9.84 4.53 19.26
C GLY A 371 -10.51 5.79 19.81
N THR A 372 -9.73 6.73 20.37
CA THR A 372 -10.21 8.03 20.85
C THR A 372 -10.75 8.90 19.71
N GLN A 373 -11.53 9.93 20.03
CA GLN A 373 -11.95 10.90 19.02
C GLN A 373 -10.75 11.69 18.48
N GLU A 374 -9.82 12.08 19.36
CA GLU A 374 -8.58 12.78 19.02
C GLU A 374 -7.72 11.99 18.00
N GLN A 375 -7.62 10.66 18.15
CA GLN A 375 -6.96 9.78 17.18
C GLN A 375 -7.59 9.84 15.78
N LYS A 376 -8.92 9.97 15.70
CA LYS A 376 -9.68 10.05 14.44
C LYS A 376 -9.63 11.44 13.82
N ASP A 377 -9.71 12.47 14.65
CA ASP A 377 -9.58 13.87 14.23
C ASP A 377 -8.18 14.13 13.66
N MET A 378 -7.13 13.58 14.29
CA MET A 378 -5.76 13.60 13.76
C MET A 378 -5.63 12.85 12.42
N GLU A 379 -6.26 11.68 12.29
CA GLU A 379 -6.20 10.89 11.06
C GLU A 379 -6.94 11.56 9.89
N ALA A 380 -8.10 12.18 10.16
CA ALA A 380 -8.79 13.02 9.18
C ALA A 380 -7.96 14.26 8.79
N ALA A 381 -7.32 14.91 9.77
CA ALA A 381 -6.42 16.04 9.50
C ALA A 381 -5.15 15.64 8.73
N ASN A 382 -4.65 14.41 8.90
CA ASN A 382 -3.57 13.85 8.09
C ASN A 382 -4.04 13.65 6.63
N ALA A 383 -5.19 13.01 6.43
CA ALA A 383 -5.76 12.77 5.11
C ALA A 383 -6.05 14.09 4.35
N ALA A 384 -6.59 15.09 5.04
CA ALA A 384 -6.86 16.41 4.47
C ALA A 384 -5.57 17.19 4.06
N LYS A 385 -4.44 16.91 4.71
CA LYS A 385 -3.14 17.55 4.43
C LYS A 385 -2.33 16.89 3.33
N TYR A 386 -2.58 15.61 3.03
CA TYR A 386 -1.77 14.85 2.09
C TYR A 386 -1.99 15.31 0.64
N VAL A 387 -0.89 15.54 -0.08
CA VAL A 387 -0.88 15.86 -1.50
C VAL A 387 0.31 15.18 -2.17
N ILE A 388 0.11 14.64 -3.37
CA ILE A 388 1.18 13.98 -4.13
C ILE A 388 1.98 15.03 -4.92
N LEU A 389 3.30 14.90 -5.00
CA LEU A 389 4.12 15.49 -6.07
C LEU A 389 4.45 14.36 -7.06
N ASP A 390 3.99 14.54 -8.29
CA ASP A 390 4.04 13.56 -9.39
C ASP A 390 5.30 13.77 -10.26
N ASP A 391 5.60 12.87 -11.19
CA ASP A 391 6.65 13.06 -12.21
C ASP A 391 6.11 13.53 -13.58
N GLY A 392 4.80 13.64 -13.76
CA GLY A 392 4.18 14.08 -15.01
C GLY A 392 4.18 12.99 -16.10
N SER A 393 4.26 11.72 -15.68
CA SER A 393 4.27 10.55 -16.55
C SER A 393 3.12 9.58 -16.25
N THR A 394 3.03 8.53 -17.06
CA THR A 394 2.11 7.38 -16.91
C THR A 394 2.88 6.06 -16.78
N ARG A 395 4.08 6.13 -16.19
CA ARG A 395 5.03 5.00 -16.06
C ARG A 395 4.76 4.20 -14.79
N ASP A 396 4.67 2.87 -14.92
CA ASP A 396 4.85 1.97 -13.79
C ASP A 396 6.30 1.47 -13.87
N PHE A 397 7.18 1.99 -13.01
CA PHE A 397 8.60 1.66 -12.97
C PHE A 397 8.86 0.18 -12.66
N SER A 398 7.88 -0.57 -12.13
CA SER A 398 7.96 -2.04 -12.00
C SER A 398 7.60 -2.80 -13.29
N ARG A 399 7.20 -2.10 -14.36
CA ARG A 399 6.69 -2.69 -15.62
C ARG A 399 7.27 -2.08 -16.90
N ASP A 400 7.07 -0.78 -17.11
CA ASP A 400 7.44 -0.06 -18.35
C ASP A 400 8.28 1.20 -18.12
N GLY A 401 8.35 1.71 -16.88
CA GLY A 401 9.36 2.69 -16.45
C GLY A 401 10.73 2.07 -16.11
N ALA A 402 10.87 0.74 -16.06
CA ALA A 402 12.07 0.05 -15.54
C ALA A 402 13.41 0.41 -16.21
N SER A 403 13.39 0.94 -17.44
CA SER A 403 14.60 1.45 -18.13
C SER A 403 14.86 2.95 -17.92
N THR A 404 13.84 3.71 -17.50
CA THR A 404 13.88 5.16 -17.26
C THR A 404 14.53 5.45 -15.91
N LYS A 405 15.38 6.48 -15.85
CA LYS A 405 16.00 6.90 -14.59
C LYS A 405 14.93 7.51 -13.68
N LEU A 406 14.93 7.07 -12.42
CA LEU A 406 13.97 7.52 -11.41
C LEU A 406 14.06 9.04 -11.20
N PRO A 407 12.95 9.79 -11.24
CA PRO A 407 12.93 11.22 -10.94
C PRO A 407 13.30 11.48 -9.47
N TYR A 408 13.62 12.73 -9.16
CA TYR A 408 13.95 13.27 -7.82
C TYR A 408 15.20 12.66 -7.14
N ILE A 409 15.37 11.33 -7.09
CA ILE A 409 16.57 10.67 -6.57
C ILE A 409 17.76 10.77 -7.53
N MET A 410 17.51 10.83 -8.84
CA MET A 410 18.52 11.17 -9.82
C MET A 410 18.23 12.51 -10.48
N GLN A 411 19.31 13.22 -10.78
CA GLN A 411 19.31 14.45 -11.56
C GLN A 411 20.52 14.48 -12.49
N ASN A 412 20.49 15.39 -13.48
CA ASN A 412 21.60 15.62 -14.41
C ASN A 412 22.06 14.34 -15.17
N GLY A 413 21.22 13.32 -15.27
CA GLY A 413 21.49 12.06 -15.95
C GLY A 413 22.36 11.04 -15.20
N SER A 414 22.95 11.38 -14.05
CA SER A 414 23.80 10.44 -13.29
C SER A 414 24.09 10.81 -11.83
N GLU A 415 23.64 11.98 -11.37
CA GLU A 415 23.89 12.45 -10.01
C GLU A 415 22.81 11.89 -9.09
N VAL A 416 23.21 11.10 -8.09
CA VAL A 416 22.29 10.53 -7.09
C VAL A 416 22.22 11.47 -5.88
N LYS A 417 21.01 11.79 -5.46
CA LYS A 417 20.69 12.71 -4.36
C LYS A 417 19.44 12.18 -3.65
N THR A 418 19.57 11.67 -2.43
CA THR A 418 18.40 11.15 -1.69
C THR A 418 17.34 12.23 -1.45
N ILE A 419 16.07 11.81 -1.37
CA ILE A 419 14.95 12.64 -0.92
C ILE A 419 14.19 11.88 0.16
N ARG A 420 14.53 12.21 1.40
CA ARG A 420 14.08 11.54 2.63
C ARG A 420 12.74 12.07 3.08
N THR A 421 11.95 11.29 3.81
CA THR A 421 10.92 11.90 4.67
C THR A 421 11.57 12.82 5.70
N THR A 422 10.83 13.83 6.16
CA THR A 422 11.34 15.02 6.89
C THR A 422 12.14 16.03 6.06
N ASN A 423 12.52 15.74 4.80
CA ASN A 423 13.09 16.79 3.93
C ASN A 423 12.03 17.85 3.61
N GLN A 424 12.36 19.11 3.89
CA GLN A 424 11.57 20.26 3.45
C GLN A 424 11.88 20.56 1.97
N VAL A 425 10.83 20.89 1.22
CA VAL A 425 10.89 21.23 -0.22
C VAL A 425 10.45 22.67 -0.44
N GLU A 426 11.22 23.41 -1.23
CA GLU A 426 10.87 24.73 -1.74
C GLU A 426 10.48 24.60 -3.22
N PHE A 427 9.31 25.12 -3.61
CA PHE A 427 8.85 25.07 -4.99
C PHE A 427 9.48 26.17 -5.86
N ALA A 428 9.87 25.80 -7.07
CA ALA A 428 10.50 26.68 -8.04
C ALA A 428 9.57 27.82 -8.52
N ASP A 429 10.15 28.90 -9.04
CA ASP A 429 9.39 30.05 -9.60
C ASP A 429 8.56 29.69 -10.85
N SER A 430 8.82 28.53 -11.48
CA SER A 430 7.99 27.97 -12.55
C SER A 430 6.62 27.49 -12.05
N GLY A 431 6.50 27.12 -10.77
CA GLY A 431 5.29 26.55 -10.19
C GLY A 431 5.04 25.09 -10.60
N VAL A 432 3.83 24.64 -10.27
CA VAL A 432 3.26 23.30 -10.53
C VAL A 432 1.78 23.43 -10.87
N ILE A 433 1.23 22.46 -11.61
CA ILE A 433 -0.20 22.38 -11.89
C ILE A 433 -0.89 21.57 -10.79
N LEU A 434 -2.06 22.00 -10.31
CA LEU A 434 -2.91 21.14 -9.50
C LEU A 434 -3.72 20.19 -10.41
N GLY A 435 -3.47 18.89 -10.30
CA GLY A 435 -4.31 17.85 -10.88
C GLY A 435 -5.08 17.10 -9.81
N TYR A 436 -6.17 16.45 -10.23
CA TYR A 436 -6.85 15.42 -9.47
C TYR A 436 -6.82 14.10 -10.25
N GLY A 437 -6.67 12.97 -9.55
CA GLY A 437 -6.71 11.67 -10.19
C GLY A 437 -6.24 10.53 -9.30
N HIS A 438 -6.86 9.36 -9.50
CA HIS A 438 -6.71 8.18 -8.63
C HIS A 438 -7.05 8.48 -7.16
N GLU A 439 -8.19 9.15 -6.94
CA GLU A 439 -8.71 9.51 -5.62
C GLU A 439 -7.78 10.42 -4.79
N GLN A 440 -6.85 11.13 -5.45
CA GLN A 440 -5.82 11.96 -4.82
C GLN A 440 -5.58 13.28 -5.56
N TRP A 441 -5.39 14.35 -4.79
CA TRP A 441 -4.88 15.64 -5.28
C TRP A 441 -3.36 15.58 -5.47
N ARG A 442 -2.87 16.17 -6.56
CA ARG A 442 -1.47 16.07 -6.96
C ARG A 442 -0.93 17.36 -7.59
N PHE A 443 0.27 17.75 -7.20
CA PHE A 443 1.09 18.72 -7.90
C PHE A 443 1.81 18.04 -9.06
N GLN A 444 1.46 18.42 -10.28
CA GLN A 444 2.15 18.01 -11.51
C GLN A 444 3.25 19.00 -11.86
N PRO A 445 4.50 18.57 -12.16
CA PRO A 445 5.53 19.44 -12.71
C PRO A 445 5.10 19.98 -14.08
N THR A 446 5.53 21.20 -14.46
CA THR A 446 5.09 21.84 -15.71
C THR A 446 5.57 21.15 -17.00
N ALA A 447 6.44 20.14 -16.87
CA ALA A 447 6.80 19.18 -17.91
C ALA A 447 7.15 17.83 -17.26
N MET A 448 7.18 16.74 -18.03
CA MET A 448 7.53 15.41 -17.52
C MET A 448 8.98 15.35 -17.02
N ILE A 449 9.17 14.89 -15.78
CA ILE A 449 10.46 14.77 -15.09
C ILE A 449 10.98 13.33 -15.16
N THR A 450 12.29 13.17 -15.26
CA THR A 450 12.98 11.87 -15.10
C THR A 450 14.34 12.11 -14.44
N GLY A 451 15.06 11.06 -14.09
CA GLY A 451 16.46 11.19 -13.62
C GLY A 451 17.47 11.68 -14.69
N ASP A 452 17.01 11.93 -15.92
CA ASP A 452 17.76 12.63 -16.97
C ASP A 452 17.49 14.15 -17.02
N SER A 453 16.47 14.65 -16.30
CA SER A 453 16.19 16.09 -16.17
C SER A 453 17.33 16.83 -15.45
N ALA A 454 17.58 18.10 -15.80
CA ALA A 454 18.58 18.89 -15.08
C ALA A 454 18.02 19.34 -13.72
N ALA A 455 18.91 19.51 -12.73
CA ALA A 455 18.52 19.93 -11.37
C ALA A 455 17.81 21.31 -11.33
N ALA A 456 17.98 22.14 -12.35
CA ALA A 456 17.32 23.44 -12.49
C ALA A 456 15.93 23.37 -13.16
N ASP A 457 15.56 22.22 -13.74
CA ASP A 457 14.27 21.97 -14.39
C ASP A 457 13.27 21.26 -13.45
N LEU A 458 13.70 20.91 -12.23
CA LEU A 458 12.86 20.26 -11.22
C LEU A 458 11.86 21.25 -10.60
N PRO A 459 10.63 20.82 -10.26
CA PRO A 459 9.63 21.67 -9.61
C PRO A 459 9.99 22.07 -8.18
N ILE A 460 10.95 21.38 -7.55
CA ILE A 460 11.34 21.54 -6.14
C ILE A 460 12.85 21.53 -5.95
N THR A 461 13.31 22.22 -4.90
CA THR A 461 14.64 22.07 -4.29
C THR A 461 14.52 21.60 -2.84
N TRP A 462 15.54 20.88 -2.36
CA TRP A 462 15.62 20.33 -0.99
C TRP A 462 17.08 20.08 -0.59
N ASP A 463 17.34 20.03 0.71
CA ASP A 463 18.62 19.60 1.28
C ASP A 463 18.65 18.06 1.45
N PRO A 464 19.60 17.33 0.83
CA PRO A 464 19.72 15.87 0.98
C PRO A 464 20.47 15.46 2.27
N ALA A 465 20.62 16.36 3.25
CA ALA A 465 21.27 16.09 4.52
C ALA A 465 20.72 14.84 5.24
N ARG A 466 21.64 14.15 5.92
CA ARG A 466 21.43 12.87 6.62
C ARG A 466 22.00 12.97 8.04
N PRO A 467 21.43 12.27 9.03
CA PRO A 467 21.90 12.35 10.41
C PRO A 467 23.22 11.60 10.60
N GLU A 468 24.18 12.26 11.26
CA GLU A 468 25.43 11.64 11.69
C GLU A 468 25.23 10.63 12.84
N ALA A 469 26.21 9.75 13.04
CA ALA A 469 26.12 8.64 13.98
C ALA A 469 25.87 9.07 15.45
N PRO A 470 24.98 8.40 16.21
CA PRO A 470 24.41 8.91 17.45
C PRO A 470 25.39 8.94 18.63
N GLN A 471 25.64 10.14 19.17
CA GLN A 471 26.56 10.40 20.28
C GLN A 471 25.82 10.62 21.61
N VAL A 472 25.36 9.53 22.22
CA VAL A 472 24.66 9.56 23.52
C VAL A 472 25.63 9.52 24.70
N ALA A 473 25.39 10.35 25.72
CA ALA A 473 26.13 10.35 26.98
C ALA A 473 25.78 9.14 27.88
N GLY A 474 26.72 8.72 28.72
CA GLY A 474 26.55 7.65 29.71
C GLY A 474 27.81 6.79 29.88
N ASP A 475 27.93 6.09 30.99
CA ASP A 475 29.05 5.16 31.24
C ASP A 475 29.02 3.92 30.33
N TYR A 476 27.82 3.50 29.91
CA TYR A 476 27.53 2.36 29.04
C TYR A 476 26.42 2.69 28.03
N THR A 477 26.37 1.93 26.94
CA THR A 477 25.36 2.10 25.88
C THR A 477 24.69 0.78 25.49
N VAL A 478 23.37 0.81 25.32
CA VAL A 478 22.57 -0.24 24.66
C VAL A 478 21.98 0.31 23.37
N ALA A 479 21.81 -0.53 22.36
CA ALA A 479 21.05 -0.19 21.15
C ALA A 479 20.19 -1.35 20.66
N ALA A 480 19.14 -1.02 19.91
CA ALA A 480 18.23 -1.97 19.27
C ALA A 480 18.18 -1.70 17.76
N PHE A 481 18.25 -2.75 16.94
CA PHE A 481 18.26 -2.63 15.49
C PHE A 481 17.63 -3.85 14.80
N ASN A 482 16.58 -3.64 14.02
CA ASN A 482 16.08 -4.61 13.04
C ASN A 482 16.93 -4.50 11.75
N VAL A 483 17.57 -5.60 11.32
CA VAL A 483 18.54 -5.61 10.20
C VAL A 483 18.01 -6.21 8.88
N LEU A 484 16.69 -6.14 8.64
CA LEU A 484 16.02 -6.47 7.37
C LEU A 484 16.46 -7.80 6.74
N ASN A 485 16.07 -8.90 7.40
CA ASN A 485 16.30 -10.29 7.02
C ASN A 485 17.79 -10.59 6.71
N PHE A 486 18.68 -10.49 7.70
CA PHE A 486 20.09 -10.88 7.55
C PHE A 486 20.21 -12.42 7.57
N PHE A 487 20.18 -13.00 6.37
CA PHE A 487 20.32 -14.43 6.10
C PHE A 487 21.66 -14.73 5.44
N ILE A 488 22.33 -15.79 5.92
CA ILE A 488 23.61 -16.27 5.37
C ILE A 488 23.41 -17.48 4.45
N ASN A 489 22.28 -18.20 4.57
CA ASN A 489 21.91 -19.27 3.65
C ASN A 489 21.04 -18.69 2.53
N LEU A 490 21.68 -18.35 1.42
CA LEU A 490 21.10 -17.51 0.37
C LEU A 490 20.06 -18.26 -0.48
N GLY A 491 19.14 -17.50 -1.08
CA GLY A 491 18.03 -18.04 -1.86
C GLY A 491 18.46 -18.83 -3.11
N GLU A 492 19.56 -18.42 -3.75
CA GLU A 492 20.13 -19.06 -4.95
C GLU A 492 20.58 -20.50 -4.67
N ASP A 493 21.45 -20.69 -3.67
CA ASP A 493 21.99 -22.00 -3.27
C ASP A 493 20.90 -22.97 -2.77
N ASN A 494 19.82 -22.43 -2.19
CA ASN A 494 18.75 -23.20 -1.56
C ASN A 494 17.50 -23.36 -2.45
N GLY A 495 17.55 -22.92 -3.71
CA GLY A 495 16.47 -23.10 -4.68
C GLY A 495 15.21 -22.28 -4.39
N ALA A 496 15.32 -21.20 -3.62
CA ALA A 496 14.26 -20.21 -3.49
C ALA A 496 14.07 -19.45 -4.81
N LYS A 497 12.87 -18.90 -5.03
CA LYS A 497 12.66 -17.97 -6.13
C LYS A 497 13.35 -16.64 -5.83
N ALA A 498 13.59 -15.87 -6.88
CA ALA A 498 14.12 -14.52 -6.79
C ALA A 498 13.05 -13.48 -7.13
N TYR A 499 12.96 -12.43 -6.32
CA TYR A 499 12.67 -11.10 -6.82
C TYR A 499 13.86 -10.63 -7.66
N LYS A 500 13.59 -10.08 -8.86
CA LYS A 500 14.60 -9.83 -9.88
C LYS A 500 14.72 -8.35 -10.22
N ASP A 501 15.95 -7.93 -10.52
CA ASP A 501 16.22 -6.64 -11.13
C ASP A 501 15.77 -6.60 -12.61
N ARG A 502 15.88 -5.43 -13.26
CA ARG A 502 15.51 -5.25 -14.68
C ARG A 502 16.39 -6.02 -15.67
N PHE A 503 17.53 -6.55 -15.23
CA PHE A 503 18.43 -7.38 -16.04
C PHE A 503 18.13 -8.88 -15.86
N GLY A 504 17.29 -9.25 -14.89
CA GLY A 504 16.89 -10.62 -14.57
C GLY A 504 17.76 -11.30 -13.50
N ASN A 505 18.68 -10.58 -12.86
CA ASN A 505 19.47 -11.07 -11.73
C ASN A 505 18.59 -11.14 -10.47
N GLY A 506 18.81 -12.12 -9.59
CA GLY A 506 18.07 -12.20 -8.33
C GLY A 506 18.72 -11.37 -7.22
N VAL A 507 17.95 -10.48 -6.61
CA VAL A 507 18.42 -9.60 -5.52
C VAL A 507 17.83 -9.98 -4.17
N GLY A 508 16.52 -10.23 -4.09
CA GLY A 508 15.83 -10.63 -2.85
C GLY A 508 15.09 -11.96 -3.00
N SER A 509 14.95 -12.72 -1.91
CA SER A 509 14.35 -14.06 -1.94
C SER A 509 12.82 -14.05 -1.85
N ASP A 510 12.14 -14.63 -2.85
CA ASP A 510 10.70 -14.93 -2.85
C ASP A 510 10.46 -16.32 -2.23
N SER A 511 10.56 -16.41 -0.90
CA SER A 511 10.27 -17.61 -0.13
C SER A 511 9.89 -17.28 1.33
N GLY A 512 9.03 -18.10 1.93
CA GLY A 512 8.71 -17.99 3.35
C GLY A 512 9.84 -18.47 4.28
N THR A 513 10.72 -19.34 3.76
CA THR A 513 11.81 -20.01 4.51
C THR A 513 13.15 -19.33 4.33
N PHE A 514 13.52 -18.99 3.10
CA PHE A 514 14.76 -18.29 2.77
C PHE A 514 14.41 -16.84 2.43
N ARG A 515 14.96 -15.89 3.17
CA ARG A 515 14.61 -14.47 3.08
C ARG A 515 15.86 -13.63 2.93
N GLY A 516 15.71 -12.31 2.88
CA GLY A 516 16.83 -11.41 2.62
C GLY A 516 17.38 -11.55 1.21
N ALA A 517 18.69 -11.41 1.06
CA ALA A 517 19.38 -11.56 -0.22
C ALA A 517 19.13 -12.92 -0.92
N TRP A 518 19.07 -12.88 -2.25
CA TRP A 518 18.97 -14.09 -3.06
C TRP A 518 20.35 -14.60 -3.55
N SER A 519 21.21 -13.71 -4.04
CA SER A 519 22.56 -14.03 -4.55
C SER A 519 23.68 -13.49 -3.66
N GLU A 520 24.90 -14.04 -3.79
CA GLU A 520 26.09 -13.58 -3.04
C GLU A 520 26.40 -12.10 -3.29
N SER A 521 26.12 -11.57 -4.48
CA SER A 521 26.29 -10.14 -4.78
C SER A 521 25.34 -9.27 -3.95
N ALA A 522 24.05 -9.62 -3.93
CA ALA A 522 23.05 -8.89 -3.15
C ALA A 522 23.27 -9.05 -1.63
N PHE A 523 23.81 -10.19 -1.19
CA PHE A 523 24.19 -10.39 0.21
C PHE A 523 25.37 -9.50 0.61
N ASN A 524 26.37 -9.31 -0.26
CA ASN A 524 27.48 -8.40 0.02
C ASN A 524 27.03 -6.92 0.04
N ASP A 525 26.08 -6.52 -0.83
CA ASP A 525 25.44 -5.20 -0.76
C ASP A 525 24.70 -4.99 0.58
N GLN A 526 23.84 -5.94 0.97
CA GLN A 526 23.09 -5.94 2.24
C GLN A 526 24.05 -5.87 3.44
N LYS A 527 25.01 -6.80 3.51
CA LYS A 527 26.00 -6.93 4.57
C LYS A 527 26.88 -5.68 4.69
N GLY A 528 27.33 -5.11 3.58
CA GLY A 528 28.20 -3.93 3.55
C GLY A 528 27.58 -2.75 4.30
N LYS A 529 26.29 -2.47 4.05
CA LYS A 529 25.54 -1.42 4.73
C LYS A 529 25.28 -1.74 6.21
N ILE A 530 24.86 -2.97 6.53
CA ILE A 530 24.57 -3.40 7.91
C ILE A 530 25.84 -3.35 8.79
N LEU A 531 27.01 -3.75 8.26
CA LEU A 531 28.28 -3.62 8.98
C LEU A 531 28.60 -2.15 9.27
N THR A 532 28.50 -1.26 8.28
CA THR A 532 28.75 0.18 8.47
C THR A 532 27.77 0.80 9.47
N ALA A 533 26.50 0.39 9.45
CA ALA A 533 25.50 0.83 10.43
C ALA A 533 25.84 0.35 11.86
N LEU A 534 26.23 -0.92 12.05
CA LEU A 534 26.62 -1.43 13.37
C LEU A 534 27.92 -0.79 13.89
N GLU A 535 28.86 -0.47 13.00
CA GLU A 535 30.12 0.20 13.33
C GLU A 535 29.92 1.68 13.69
N GLY A 536 29.02 2.41 13.01
CA GLY A 536 28.65 3.78 13.37
C GLY A 536 27.79 3.85 14.64
N LEU A 537 26.88 2.90 14.83
CA LEU A 537 26.02 2.81 16.01
C LEU A 537 26.84 2.62 17.29
N ASP A 538 27.95 1.86 17.22
CA ASP A 538 28.96 1.63 18.27
C ASP A 538 28.41 1.55 19.71
N ALA A 539 27.33 0.81 19.94
CA ALA A 539 26.83 0.58 21.30
C ALA A 539 27.53 -0.61 21.96
N ASP A 540 27.68 -0.59 23.29
CA ASP A 540 28.41 -1.63 24.03
C ASP A 540 27.67 -2.98 24.05
N VAL A 541 26.33 -2.95 23.94
CA VAL A 541 25.46 -4.09 23.64
C VAL A 541 24.44 -3.68 22.57
N ILE A 542 24.28 -4.49 21.53
CA ILE A 542 23.27 -4.28 20.48
C ILE A 542 22.35 -5.50 20.43
N GLY A 543 21.05 -5.28 20.64
CA GLY A 543 20.00 -6.26 20.38
C GLY A 543 19.57 -6.21 18.91
N LEU A 544 19.63 -7.34 18.24
CA LEU A 544 19.34 -7.48 16.81
C LEU A 544 18.04 -8.26 16.60
N SER A 545 17.21 -7.76 15.69
CA SER A 545 16.04 -8.46 15.15
C SER A 545 16.24 -8.74 13.66
N GLU A 546 15.47 -9.68 13.10
CA GLU A 546 15.61 -10.12 11.70
C GLU A 546 16.95 -10.79 11.36
N ILE A 547 17.50 -11.56 12.30
CA ILE A 547 18.65 -12.46 12.09
C ILE A 547 18.15 -13.86 11.71
N GLU A 548 18.76 -14.53 10.73
CA GLU A 548 18.42 -15.91 10.38
C GLU A 548 18.62 -16.91 11.54
N ASN A 549 17.64 -17.81 11.71
CA ASN A 549 17.71 -19.00 12.54
C ASN A 549 18.06 -20.22 11.68
N ALA A 550 19.35 -20.46 11.43
CA ALA A 550 19.81 -21.45 10.46
C ALA A 550 19.40 -22.90 10.80
N ALA A 551 19.04 -23.18 12.06
CA ALA A 551 18.47 -24.46 12.49
C ALA A 551 17.09 -24.75 11.84
N ASN A 552 16.32 -23.72 11.51
CA ASN A 552 14.99 -23.83 10.92
C ASN A 552 14.96 -23.59 9.39
N THR A 553 16.07 -23.17 8.77
CA THR A 553 16.21 -23.01 7.31
C THR A 553 16.92 -24.20 6.66
N VAL A 554 18.15 -24.49 7.10
CA VAL A 554 19.04 -25.53 6.54
C VAL A 554 19.39 -26.66 7.52
N GLY A 555 19.00 -26.52 8.79
CA GLY A 555 19.39 -27.46 9.86
C GLY A 555 20.78 -27.18 10.46
N GLY A 556 21.25 -25.93 10.37
CA GLY A 556 22.48 -25.45 10.99
C GLY A 556 22.33 -25.14 12.48
N SER A 557 23.21 -24.29 13.02
CA SER A 557 23.12 -23.81 14.40
C SER A 557 22.22 -22.57 14.51
N TYR A 558 21.56 -22.43 15.67
CA TYR A 558 20.81 -21.21 16.03
C TYR A 558 21.68 -19.93 15.96
N ASP A 559 22.99 -20.06 16.15
CA ASP A 559 23.94 -18.93 16.20
C ASP A 559 24.69 -18.62 14.89
N ASP A 560 24.56 -19.42 13.83
CA ASP A 560 25.52 -19.32 12.70
C ASP A 560 25.49 -17.95 12.00
N ALA A 561 24.31 -17.32 11.83
CA ALA A 561 24.18 -16.00 11.22
C ALA A 561 24.77 -14.86 12.07
N VAL A 562 24.48 -14.82 13.38
CA VAL A 562 25.05 -13.79 14.28
C VAL A 562 26.56 -14.00 14.48
N LYS A 563 27.03 -15.25 14.52
CA LYS A 563 28.44 -15.60 14.57
C LYS A 563 29.19 -15.16 13.30
N TYR A 564 28.57 -15.32 12.13
CA TYR A 564 29.11 -14.80 10.86
C TYR A 564 29.21 -13.27 10.90
N LEU A 565 28.14 -12.58 11.29
CA LEU A 565 28.10 -11.11 11.42
C LEU A 565 29.19 -10.56 12.36
N VAL A 566 29.37 -11.18 13.53
CA VAL A 566 30.45 -10.82 14.47
C VAL A 566 31.84 -11.15 13.92
N GLY A 567 31.98 -12.21 13.12
CA GLY A 567 33.21 -12.53 12.40
C GLY A 567 33.60 -11.42 11.43
N GLU A 568 32.66 -10.93 10.64
CA GLU A 568 32.86 -9.84 9.67
C GLU A 568 33.15 -8.50 10.36
N LEU A 569 32.44 -8.17 11.46
CA LEU A 569 32.73 -6.97 12.29
C LEU A 569 34.15 -7.02 12.88
N ASN A 570 34.59 -8.18 13.39
CA ASN A 570 35.94 -8.35 13.91
C ASN A 570 37.01 -8.34 12.80
N SER A 571 36.65 -8.79 11.59
CA SER A 571 37.49 -8.71 10.39
C SER A 571 37.73 -7.25 9.98
N ARG A 572 36.66 -6.43 9.87
CA ARG A 572 36.77 -4.98 9.62
C ARG A 572 37.55 -4.27 10.73
N ALA A 573 37.28 -4.59 12.00
CA ALA A 573 37.97 -4.01 13.16
C ALA A 573 39.43 -4.50 13.34
N GLY A 574 39.94 -5.41 12.50
CA GLY A 574 41.28 -6.00 12.60
C GLY A 574 41.59 -6.71 13.92
N SER A 575 40.57 -7.00 14.73
CA SER A 575 40.70 -7.38 16.13
C SER A 575 39.40 -8.00 16.65
N GLU A 576 39.50 -8.86 17.67
CA GLU A 576 38.30 -9.42 18.33
C GLU A 576 37.66 -8.40 19.30
N LYS A 577 37.08 -7.31 18.78
CA LYS A 577 36.32 -6.28 19.51
C LYS A 577 34.96 -6.81 20.01
N TRP A 578 34.26 -7.55 19.16
CA TRP A 578 32.89 -8.02 19.36
C TRP A 578 32.81 -9.52 19.69
N ASP A 579 31.81 -9.92 20.47
CA ASP A 579 31.32 -11.30 20.64
C ASP A 579 29.78 -11.30 20.63
N TYR A 580 29.14 -12.46 20.62
CA TYR A 580 27.68 -12.62 20.64
C TYR A 580 27.19 -13.42 21.84
N VAL A 581 25.96 -13.16 22.24
CA VAL A 581 25.24 -13.98 23.21
C VAL A 581 24.86 -15.30 22.54
N LYS A 582 25.46 -16.38 23.04
CA LYS A 582 25.30 -17.74 22.53
C LYS A 582 23.90 -18.28 22.80
N ALA A 583 23.45 -19.18 21.93
CA ALA A 583 22.23 -19.94 22.05
C ALA A 583 22.10 -20.59 23.45
N PRO A 584 21.02 -20.32 24.20
CA PRO A 584 20.75 -21.04 25.44
C PRO A 584 20.33 -22.49 25.14
N ALA A 585 20.40 -23.37 26.14
CA ALA A 585 20.05 -24.78 26.02
C ALA A 585 18.59 -25.03 25.57
N ASN A 586 17.71 -24.03 25.69
CA ASN A 586 16.32 -24.06 25.20
C ASN A 586 16.12 -23.41 23.82
N ALA A 587 17.17 -23.13 23.05
CA ALA A 587 17.08 -22.50 21.72
C ALA A 587 16.14 -23.22 20.73
N SER A 588 15.92 -24.53 20.88
CA SER A 588 14.96 -25.31 20.09
C SER A 588 13.48 -25.03 20.40
N ALA A 589 13.18 -24.15 21.36
CA ALA A 589 11.85 -23.59 21.58
C ALA A 589 11.46 -22.55 20.51
N ASP A 590 12.44 -21.87 19.90
CA ASP A 590 12.19 -20.93 18.81
C ASP A 590 12.11 -21.66 17.45
N THR A 591 10.89 -21.73 16.91
CA THR A 591 10.57 -22.48 15.70
C THR A 591 10.42 -21.58 14.46
N ASP A 592 10.71 -20.29 14.55
CA ASP A 592 10.67 -19.38 13.40
C ASP A 592 12.01 -19.40 12.63
N VAL A 593 11.98 -19.03 11.34
CA VAL A 593 13.19 -18.94 10.49
C VAL A 593 14.01 -17.67 10.76
N ILE A 594 13.44 -16.72 11.50
CA ILE A 594 14.09 -15.53 12.03
C ILE A 594 14.16 -15.65 13.55
N ARG A 595 15.22 -15.13 14.15
CA ARG A 595 15.44 -15.04 15.59
C ARG A 595 15.80 -13.62 16.03
N THR A 596 15.75 -13.39 17.35
CA THR A 596 16.44 -12.26 17.98
C THR A 596 17.86 -12.66 18.39
N ALA A 597 18.80 -11.73 18.36
CA ALA A 597 20.19 -11.94 18.78
C ALA A 597 20.72 -10.76 19.59
N ILE A 598 21.87 -10.94 20.25
CA ILE A 598 22.56 -9.87 20.98
C ILE A 598 24.04 -9.97 20.68
N ILE A 599 24.67 -8.85 20.30
CA ILE A 599 26.13 -8.71 20.16
C ILE A 599 26.65 -7.69 21.17
N TYR A 600 27.92 -7.78 21.57
CA TYR A 600 28.50 -6.91 22.61
C TYR A 600 30.01 -6.69 22.43
N LYS A 601 30.50 -5.56 22.94
CA LYS A 601 31.93 -5.23 22.96
C LYS A 601 32.63 -5.89 24.15
N LYS A 602 33.65 -6.71 23.86
CA LYS A 602 34.34 -7.58 24.84
C LYS A 602 35.22 -6.82 25.84
N ASP A 603 35.63 -5.59 25.55
CA ASP A 603 36.37 -4.70 26.46
C ASP A 603 35.45 -3.84 27.35
N ARG A 604 34.13 -3.94 27.18
CA ARG A 604 33.14 -3.08 27.83
C ARG A 604 32.27 -3.88 28.79
N VAL A 605 31.73 -5.01 28.32
CA VAL A 605 30.86 -5.90 29.10
C VAL A 605 31.13 -7.37 28.77
N LYS A 606 30.59 -8.25 29.62
CA LYS A 606 30.55 -9.71 29.41
C LYS A 606 29.21 -10.28 29.91
N PRO A 607 28.66 -11.33 29.29
CA PRO A 607 27.50 -12.05 29.80
C PRO A 607 27.72 -12.64 31.19
N VAL A 608 26.66 -12.68 32.00
CA VAL A 608 26.65 -13.31 33.32
C VAL A 608 25.78 -14.57 33.28
N GLY A 609 26.44 -15.73 33.33
CA GLY A 609 25.76 -17.02 33.26
C GLY A 609 25.35 -17.39 31.83
N GLU A 610 24.21 -18.07 31.71
CA GLU A 610 23.61 -18.47 30.44
C GLU A 610 22.51 -17.47 30.06
N ALA A 611 22.29 -17.27 28.76
CA ALA A 611 21.13 -16.52 28.27
C ALA A 611 19.82 -17.27 28.56
N THR A 612 18.68 -16.66 28.25
CA THR A 612 17.38 -17.32 28.38
C THR A 612 16.44 -16.84 27.29
N LEU A 613 15.89 -17.77 26.50
CA LEU A 613 14.67 -17.50 25.75
C LEU A 613 13.49 -17.42 26.72
N LEU A 614 12.74 -16.32 26.70
CA LEU A 614 11.56 -16.11 27.55
C LEU A 614 10.36 -16.91 27.02
N GLU A 615 10.43 -18.23 27.15
CA GLU A 615 9.40 -19.17 26.68
C GLU A 615 8.00 -18.84 27.23
N ASP A 616 7.07 -18.64 26.30
CA ASP A 616 5.65 -18.57 26.58
C ASP A 616 4.82 -19.02 25.36
N ALA A 617 3.66 -19.64 25.60
CA ALA A 617 2.78 -20.11 24.55
C ALA A 617 2.22 -18.98 23.67
N ARG A 618 2.21 -17.72 24.15
CA ARG A 618 1.73 -16.54 23.41
C ARG A 618 2.59 -16.17 22.21
N PHE A 619 3.89 -16.46 22.21
CA PHE A 619 4.76 -16.17 21.06
C PHE A 619 4.57 -17.19 19.93
N LYS A 620 4.30 -18.46 20.27
CA LYS A 620 4.36 -19.59 19.34
C LYS A 620 3.50 -19.40 18.07
N GLY A 621 4.17 -19.33 16.92
CA GLY A 621 3.52 -19.16 15.62
C GLY A 621 2.96 -17.76 15.34
N THR A 622 3.36 -16.75 16.14
CA THR A 622 2.94 -15.35 15.96
C THR A 622 4.11 -14.35 16.07
N ALA A 623 5.12 -14.66 16.87
CA ALA A 623 6.32 -13.84 17.07
C ALA A 623 7.52 -14.72 17.41
N ARG A 624 8.72 -14.11 17.41
CA ARG A 624 9.98 -14.77 17.80
C ARG A 624 10.07 -14.81 19.32
N THR A 625 10.79 -15.80 19.87
CA THR A 625 10.89 -15.89 21.35
C THR A 625 11.91 -14.85 21.84
N PRO A 626 11.59 -14.00 22.83
CA PRO A 626 12.52 -12.95 23.26
C PRO A 626 13.78 -13.53 23.89
N LEU A 627 14.95 -13.05 23.45
CA LEU A 627 16.25 -13.43 24.01
C LEU A 627 16.64 -12.47 25.13
N ALA A 628 16.72 -12.98 26.35
CA ALA A 628 17.18 -12.24 27.52
C ALA A 628 18.61 -12.64 27.92
N ALA A 629 19.44 -11.66 28.25
CA ALA A 629 20.80 -11.85 28.75
C ALA A 629 21.17 -10.80 29.81
N GLU A 630 21.96 -11.22 30.80
CA GLU A 630 22.54 -10.33 31.81
C GLU A 630 23.98 -9.96 31.44
N PHE A 631 24.36 -8.71 31.63
CA PHE A 631 25.69 -8.18 31.37
C PHE A 631 26.32 -7.58 32.63
N GLN A 632 27.59 -7.92 32.88
CA GLN A 632 28.46 -7.26 33.84
C GLN A 632 29.51 -6.43 33.09
N PRO A 633 29.82 -5.20 33.53
CA PRO A 633 30.98 -4.46 33.05
C PRO A 633 32.31 -5.21 33.17
N VAL A 634 33.24 -4.91 32.27
CA VAL A 634 34.66 -5.25 32.43
C VAL A 634 35.31 -4.25 33.40
N SER A 635 36.25 -4.71 34.22
CA SER A 635 36.64 -4.09 35.49
C SER A 635 37.85 -3.15 35.42
N ASP A 636 38.23 -2.69 34.23
CA ASP A 636 39.49 -1.98 33.96
C ASP A 636 39.32 -0.50 33.60
N ARG A 637 38.13 -0.05 33.14
CA ARG A 637 37.80 1.38 33.08
C ARG A 637 37.38 1.92 34.47
N CYS A 638 38.37 1.99 35.36
CA CYS A 638 38.44 2.87 36.52
C CYS A 638 37.74 2.44 37.85
N ALA A 639 37.50 1.14 38.12
CA ALA A 639 37.31 0.64 39.51
C ALA A 639 37.49 -0.89 39.70
N VAL A 640 38.21 -1.26 40.77
CA VAL A 640 38.03 -2.54 41.50
C VAL A 640 37.02 -2.23 42.62
N GLU A 641 35.93 -2.97 42.87
CA GLU A 641 35.51 -4.32 42.49
C GLU A 641 33.98 -4.31 42.20
N GLY A 642 33.50 -5.03 41.18
CA GLY A 642 32.06 -5.05 40.79
C GLY A 642 31.24 -6.19 41.45
N PRO A 643 29.92 -6.32 41.14
CA PRO A 643 29.16 -5.66 40.08
C PRO A 643 27.98 -4.78 40.55
N ASP A 644 27.59 -3.82 39.71
CA ASP A 644 26.22 -3.83 39.21
C ASP A 644 26.18 -4.51 37.84
N SER A 645 25.01 -5.03 37.48
CA SER A 645 24.76 -5.75 36.23
C SER A 645 23.40 -5.34 35.69
N PHE A 646 23.27 -5.28 34.37
CA PHE A 646 22.02 -4.94 33.69
C PHE A 646 21.53 -6.12 32.85
N VAL A 647 20.25 -6.09 32.51
CA VAL A 647 19.58 -7.14 31.73
C VAL A 647 19.09 -6.50 30.43
N VAL A 648 19.30 -7.21 29.32
CA VAL A 648 18.80 -6.86 27.99
C VAL A 648 17.86 -7.96 27.54
N VAL A 649 16.65 -7.60 27.13
CA VAL A 649 15.68 -8.48 26.48
C VAL A 649 15.44 -7.97 25.06
N THR A 650 15.85 -8.73 24.05
CA THR A 650 15.62 -8.40 22.63
C THR A 650 14.37 -9.09 22.11
N ASN A 651 13.54 -8.34 21.38
CA ASN A 651 12.19 -8.73 20.97
C ASN A 651 11.96 -8.49 19.46
N HIS A 652 11.09 -9.30 18.88
CA HIS A 652 10.45 -9.05 17.59
C HIS A 652 9.00 -9.55 17.68
N PHE A 653 8.05 -8.63 17.87
CA PHE A 653 6.62 -8.93 18.10
C PHE A 653 5.84 -9.20 16.79
N LYS A 654 4.55 -9.56 16.87
CA LYS A 654 3.74 -9.83 15.67
C LYS A 654 3.54 -8.56 14.84
N SER A 655 3.94 -8.61 13.57
CA SER A 655 3.84 -7.47 12.65
C SER A 655 2.41 -7.01 12.33
N LYS A 656 2.22 -5.71 12.07
CA LYS A 656 0.91 -5.12 11.70
C LYS A 656 0.35 -5.60 10.33
N GLY A 657 1.21 -6.09 9.43
CA GLY A 657 0.86 -6.38 8.02
C GLY A 657 0.12 -7.69 7.72
N SER A 658 -0.20 -8.55 8.70
CA SER A 658 -0.93 -9.81 8.44
C SER A 658 -1.65 -10.35 9.67
N VAL A 659 -2.94 -10.72 9.54
CA VAL A 659 -3.77 -11.17 10.68
C VAL A 659 -3.32 -12.52 11.23
N ALA A 660 -3.02 -12.58 12.53
CA ALA A 660 -2.83 -13.81 13.30
C ALA A 660 -4.02 -14.02 14.26
N ASN A 661 -4.39 -15.27 14.52
CA ASN A 661 -5.43 -15.66 15.48
C ASN A 661 -6.84 -15.01 15.31
N GLY A 662 -7.10 -14.34 14.19
CA GLY A 662 -8.32 -13.57 13.95
C GLY A 662 -8.30 -12.13 14.47
N ASP A 663 -7.16 -11.66 14.97
CA ASP A 663 -6.96 -10.31 15.53
C ASP A 663 -6.74 -9.28 14.41
N ALA A 664 -7.79 -9.00 13.65
CA ALA A 664 -7.80 -8.02 12.56
C ALA A 664 -7.88 -6.58 13.08
N ASP A 665 -7.51 -5.63 12.23
CA ASP A 665 -7.69 -4.19 12.50
C ASP A 665 -9.17 -3.86 12.80
N THR A 666 -9.39 -2.94 13.73
CA THR A 666 -10.71 -2.49 14.19
C THR A 666 -11.01 -1.03 13.86
N GLY A 667 -10.07 -0.30 13.24
CA GLY A 667 -10.21 1.13 12.98
C GLY A 667 -9.94 2.02 14.21
N ASP A 668 -9.17 1.50 15.17
CA ASP A 668 -8.70 2.22 16.37
C ASP A 668 -7.32 2.87 16.20
N GLY A 669 -6.73 2.74 15.01
CA GLY A 669 -5.39 3.22 14.66
C GLY A 669 -4.26 2.23 14.99
N GLN A 670 -4.53 1.07 15.61
CA GLN A 670 -3.48 0.13 15.99
C GLN A 670 -3.06 -0.81 14.85
N GLY A 671 -3.82 -0.91 13.75
CA GLY A 671 -3.60 -1.90 12.70
C GLY A 671 -3.92 -3.32 13.19
N ASN A 672 -3.57 -4.34 12.40
CA ASN A 672 -3.81 -5.73 12.82
C ASN A 672 -2.96 -6.14 14.04
N ASN A 673 -3.38 -7.21 14.71
CA ASN A 673 -2.69 -7.85 15.82
C ASN A 673 -2.50 -7.02 17.12
N PRO A 674 -3.39 -6.09 17.53
CA PRO A 674 -3.19 -5.34 18.77
C PRO A 674 -3.25 -6.24 20.00
N ASN A 675 -4.26 -7.11 20.10
CA ASN A 675 -4.42 -8.02 21.24
C ASN A 675 -3.32 -9.07 21.32
N VAL A 676 -2.79 -9.52 20.17
CA VAL A 676 -1.63 -10.40 20.08
C VAL A 676 -0.37 -9.70 20.59
N ARG A 677 -0.12 -8.43 20.20
CA ARG A 677 1.00 -7.62 20.71
C ARG A 677 0.86 -7.31 22.21
N ASN A 678 -0.36 -7.04 22.69
CA ASN A 678 -0.67 -6.88 24.12
C ASN A 678 -0.33 -8.17 24.91
N ALA A 679 -0.66 -9.33 24.35
CA ALA A 679 -0.31 -10.62 24.93
C ALA A 679 1.21 -10.87 24.92
N HIS A 680 1.94 -10.44 23.89
CA HIS A 680 3.40 -10.50 23.82
C HIS A 680 4.07 -9.60 24.86
N ALA A 681 3.59 -8.37 25.04
CA ALA A 681 4.07 -7.47 26.10
C ALA A 681 3.92 -8.10 27.50
N GLN A 682 2.74 -8.65 27.81
CA GLN A 682 2.52 -9.35 29.07
C GLN A 682 3.37 -10.63 29.18
N ALA A 683 3.65 -11.33 28.08
CA ALA A 683 4.50 -12.53 28.08
C ALA A 683 5.98 -12.21 28.41
N VAL A 684 6.50 -11.06 27.98
CA VAL A 684 7.83 -10.56 28.39
C VAL A 684 7.87 -10.31 29.90
N LEU A 685 6.87 -9.60 30.44
CA LEU A 685 6.76 -9.32 31.87
C LEU A 685 6.63 -10.60 32.71
N ASP A 686 5.77 -11.53 32.29
CA ASP A 686 5.60 -12.84 32.93
C ASP A 686 6.88 -13.69 32.81
N GLY A 687 7.65 -13.52 31.72
CA GLY A 687 8.98 -14.09 31.51
C GLY A 687 9.99 -13.59 32.53
N LEU A 688 10.13 -12.26 32.65
CA LEU A 688 11.02 -11.59 33.60
C LEU A 688 10.65 -11.88 35.06
N ALA A 689 9.35 -11.95 35.39
CA ALA A 689 8.89 -12.28 36.74
C ALA A 689 9.38 -13.66 37.23
N LYS A 690 9.59 -14.62 36.32
CA LYS A 690 10.13 -15.96 36.60
C LYS A 690 11.64 -15.95 36.92
N GLN A 691 12.34 -14.81 36.76
CA GLN A 691 13.79 -14.68 36.88
C GLN A 691 14.20 -13.91 38.16
N PRO A 692 14.23 -14.56 39.34
CA PRO A 692 14.47 -13.89 40.62
C PRO A 692 15.82 -13.19 40.72
N GLN A 693 16.81 -13.60 39.92
CA GLN A 693 18.12 -12.97 39.82
C GLN A 693 18.12 -11.62 39.08
N TRP A 694 17.02 -11.27 38.38
CA TRP A 694 16.89 -10.05 37.57
C TRP A 694 15.93 -9.01 38.15
N GLN A 695 15.05 -9.38 39.09
CA GLN A 695 14.00 -8.51 39.67
C GLN A 695 14.46 -7.21 40.36
N LYS A 696 15.76 -6.92 40.43
CA LYS A 696 16.36 -5.69 41.01
C LYS A 696 17.50 -5.13 40.17
N LYS A 697 17.49 -5.38 38.86
CA LYS A 697 18.53 -4.91 37.93
C LYS A 697 17.96 -3.88 36.96
N ALA A 698 18.83 -2.96 36.52
CA ALA A 698 18.59 -2.14 35.33
C ALA A 698 18.21 -3.08 34.19
N THR A 699 16.98 -2.96 33.67
CA THR A 699 16.42 -3.89 32.68
C THR A 699 15.91 -3.12 31.49
N PHE A 700 16.42 -3.48 30.31
CA PHE A 700 15.99 -2.98 29.03
C PHE A 700 15.13 -4.04 28.32
N VAL A 701 13.91 -3.67 27.93
CA VAL A 701 13.07 -4.43 27.02
C VAL A 701 13.09 -3.69 25.69
N MET A 702 13.62 -4.31 24.64
CA MET A 702 13.99 -3.57 23.43
C MET A 702 13.88 -4.38 22.13
N GLY A 703 13.91 -3.68 21.00
CA GLY A 703 13.76 -4.23 19.65
C GLY A 703 12.51 -3.69 18.94
N ASP A 704 12.24 -4.26 17.77
CA ASP A 704 10.97 -4.05 17.05
C ASP A 704 9.82 -4.68 17.86
N LEU A 705 9.01 -3.82 18.47
CA LEU A 705 7.79 -4.23 19.18
C LEU A 705 6.55 -4.12 18.28
N ASN A 706 6.73 -3.66 17.04
CA ASN A 706 5.70 -3.46 16.03
C ASN A 706 4.47 -2.71 16.59
N THR A 707 4.69 -1.74 17.47
CA THR A 707 3.65 -0.99 18.18
C THR A 707 4.07 0.45 18.44
N TYR A 708 3.16 1.40 18.21
CA TYR A 708 3.41 2.84 18.32
C TYR A 708 3.31 3.35 19.77
N SER A 709 3.91 4.50 20.05
CA SER A 709 4.25 4.90 21.42
C SER A 709 3.08 5.08 22.41
N LYS A 710 1.82 5.23 21.99
CA LYS A 710 0.64 5.23 22.91
C LYS A 710 -0.26 3.98 22.81
N GLU A 711 0.12 2.98 22.02
CA GLU A 711 -0.66 1.75 21.86
C GLU A 711 -0.72 0.91 23.13
N ASP A 712 -1.66 -0.03 23.17
CA ASP A 712 -1.96 -0.83 24.36
C ASP A 712 -0.77 -1.68 24.82
N ALA A 713 0.07 -2.16 23.89
CA ALA A 713 1.22 -3.01 24.19
C ALA A 713 2.34 -2.24 24.91
N ILE A 714 2.58 -0.97 24.54
CA ILE A 714 3.45 -0.07 25.32
C ILE A 714 2.81 0.25 26.67
N SER A 715 1.48 0.42 26.71
CA SER A 715 0.74 0.68 27.95
C SER A 715 0.82 -0.47 28.96
N VAL A 716 0.91 -1.74 28.51
CA VAL A 716 1.22 -2.90 29.37
C VAL A 716 2.58 -2.73 30.07
N PHE A 717 3.62 -2.28 29.36
CA PHE A 717 4.93 -2.01 29.95
C PHE A 717 4.94 -0.79 30.87
N ARG A 718 4.29 0.32 30.50
CA ARG A 718 4.16 1.51 31.38
C ARG A 718 3.46 1.18 32.69
N ASN A 719 2.40 0.36 32.65
CA ASN A 719 1.71 -0.13 33.85
C ASN A 719 2.59 -1.03 34.75
N ALA A 720 3.70 -1.56 34.24
CA ALA A 720 4.69 -2.33 34.97
C ALA A 720 5.92 -1.51 35.42
N GLY A 721 5.89 -0.18 35.28
CA GLY A 721 6.98 0.72 35.71
C GLY A 721 8.14 0.84 34.72
N TYR A 722 7.89 0.61 33.43
CA TYR A 722 8.84 0.94 32.35
C TYR A 722 8.52 2.29 31.71
N THR A 723 9.55 2.99 31.27
CA THR A 723 9.46 4.22 30.45
C THR A 723 10.21 4.04 29.13
N ILE A 724 10.09 5.01 28.21
CA ILE A 724 10.84 5.03 26.94
C ILE A 724 11.82 6.22 27.03
N PRO A 725 13.14 6.01 27.22
CA PRO A 725 14.08 7.12 27.37
C PRO A 725 14.16 8.06 26.15
N VAL A 726 13.85 7.56 24.94
CA VAL A 726 13.73 8.40 23.73
C VAL A 726 12.57 9.39 23.84
N GLU A 727 11.43 8.97 24.40
CA GLU A 727 10.25 9.82 24.63
C GLU A 727 10.51 10.83 25.76
N GLU A 728 11.13 10.38 26.85
CA GLU A 728 11.30 11.20 28.07
C GLU A 728 12.45 12.21 27.97
N LEU A 729 13.61 11.82 27.40
CA LEU A 729 14.79 12.67 27.36
C LEU A 729 14.76 13.67 26.20
N ASN A 730 14.07 13.34 25.10
CA ASN A 730 13.96 14.20 23.92
C ASN A 730 12.60 14.92 23.83
N ALA A 731 11.87 15.04 24.93
CA ALA A 731 10.53 15.66 24.99
C ALA A 731 10.49 17.17 24.60
N GLN A 732 11.61 17.76 24.19
CA GLN A 732 11.75 19.14 23.70
C GLN A 732 12.42 19.23 22.32
N GLU A 733 12.83 18.09 21.75
CA GLU A 733 13.36 18.00 20.38
C GLU A 733 12.21 17.96 19.36
N ASP A 734 12.53 18.13 18.08
CA ASP A 734 11.57 17.83 17.01
C ASP A 734 11.23 16.33 17.03
N TRP A 735 9.93 16.01 17.08
CA TRP A 735 9.43 14.64 17.16
C TRP A 735 9.78 13.82 15.91
N GLN A 736 10.03 14.49 14.77
CA GLN A 736 10.48 13.86 13.54
C GLN A 736 11.82 13.14 13.73
N ASN A 737 12.72 13.67 14.56
CA ASN A 737 14.05 13.10 14.84
C ASN A 737 14.04 11.95 15.87
N VAL A 738 12.87 11.47 16.30
CA VAL A 738 12.74 10.32 17.23
C VAL A 738 11.80 9.21 16.75
N ALA A 739 11.06 9.44 15.65
CA ALA A 739 10.40 8.36 14.90
C ALA A 739 11.42 7.28 14.51
N SER A 740 10.98 6.01 14.38
CA SER A 740 11.85 4.90 13.93
C SER A 740 11.37 4.20 12.66
N TYR A 741 10.16 4.54 12.20
CA TYR A 741 9.46 3.84 11.14
C TYR A 741 8.50 4.77 10.39
N GLN A 742 8.36 4.52 9.08
CA GLN A 742 7.42 5.18 8.19
C GLN A 742 6.46 4.14 7.62
N PHE A 743 5.17 4.47 7.56
CA PHE A 743 4.17 3.60 6.93
C PHE A 743 3.04 4.43 6.32
N SER A 744 2.76 4.23 5.03
CA SER A 744 1.69 4.93 4.29
C SER A 744 1.68 6.43 4.58
N GLY A 745 2.80 7.10 4.33
CA GLY A 745 2.95 8.54 4.53
C GLY A 745 2.98 9.04 5.98
N ARG A 746 2.95 8.16 7.00
CA ARG A 746 2.86 8.53 8.43
C ARG A 746 4.11 8.07 9.19
N LEU A 747 4.69 8.95 10.01
CA LEU A 747 5.90 8.69 10.81
C LEU A 747 5.58 8.40 12.29
N GLY A 748 6.30 7.46 12.91
CA GLY A 748 6.22 7.14 14.34
C GLY A 748 7.27 6.09 14.75
N SER A 749 7.25 5.60 15.99
CA SER A 749 8.26 4.62 16.46
C SER A 749 7.66 3.23 16.68
N LEU A 750 8.20 2.21 16.00
CA LEU A 750 7.91 0.78 16.23
C LEU A 750 9.05 0.07 16.98
N ASP A 751 10.26 0.61 16.90
CA ASP A 751 11.46 0.15 17.56
C ASP A 751 11.62 0.91 18.86
N HIS A 752 11.71 0.18 19.97
CA HIS A 752 11.75 0.77 21.29
C HIS A 752 12.95 0.27 22.09
N ILE A 753 13.42 1.12 23.00
CA ILE A 753 14.17 0.70 24.18
C ILE A 753 13.36 1.17 25.37
N LEU A 754 12.73 0.24 26.09
CA LEU A 754 12.02 0.51 27.33
C LEU A 754 12.93 0.21 28.52
N ALA A 755 12.95 1.12 29.49
CA ALA A 755 13.81 1.08 30.67
C ALA A 755 12.97 0.99 31.95
N ASN A 756 13.36 0.14 32.91
CA ASN A 756 12.71 0.09 34.23
C ASN A 756 13.26 1.13 35.22
N GLU A 757 12.63 1.29 36.38
CA GLU A 757 13.02 2.18 37.50
C GLU A 757 14.44 1.96 38.10
N HIS A 758 15.26 1.09 37.51
CA HIS A 758 16.64 0.83 37.92
C HIS A 758 17.68 1.28 36.88
N VAL A 759 17.24 1.81 35.73
CA VAL A 759 18.10 2.40 34.70
C VAL A 759 18.31 3.89 34.98
N ASP A 760 19.57 4.33 35.06
CA ASP A 760 19.95 5.75 35.13
C ASP A 760 20.27 6.26 33.72
N ALA A 761 19.24 6.43 32.88
CA ALA A 761 19.39 6.86 31.48
C ALA A 761 19.84 8.32 31.40
N GLN A 762 20.88 8.60 30.60
CA GLN A 762 21.50 9.93 30.51
C GLN A 762 21.20 10.62 29.16
N ALA A 763 21.09 9.85 28.08
CA ALA A 763 20.74 10.32 26.75
C ALA A 763 20.16 9.17 25.92
N ALA A 764 19.31 9.50 24.95
CA ALA A 764 18.67 8.53 24.05
C ALA A 764 18.50 9.16 22.67
N GLN A 765 18.66 8.39 21.60
CA GLN A 765 18.54 8.90 20.23
C GLN A 765 18.11 7.79 19.27
N THR A 766 17.19 8.10 18.35
CA THR A 766 16.95 7.30 17.14
C THR A 766 17.88 7.81 16.05
N TRP A 767 18.51 6.92 15.28
CA TRP A 767 19.39 7.32 14.18
C TRP A 767 18.67 7.08 12.85
N ASN A 768 18.11 8.14 12.27
CA ASN A 768 17.22 8.06 11.11
C ASN A 768 17.97 7.83 9.79
N ILE A 769 18.43 6.59 9.59
CA ILE A 769 19.23 6.15 8.45
C ILE A 769 18.47 5.29 7.45
N ASN A 770 17.29 4.79 7.79
CA ASN A 770 16.63 3.68 7.11
C ASN A 770 15.18 3.97 6.75
N SER A 771 14.34 4.30 7.73
CA SER A 771 12.90 4.40 7.49
C SER A 771 12.55 5.61 6.62
N ASP A 772 13.33 6.69 6.72
CA ASP A 772 13.20 7.87 5.88
C ASP A 772 13.74 7.72 4.45
N GLU A 773 14.69 6.81 4.23
CA GLU A 773 15.35 6.69 2.93
C GLU A 773 14.43 5.98 1.91
N PRO A 774 14.35 6.45 0.66
CA PRO A 774 13.55 5.80 -0.37
C PRO A 774 13.92 4.33 -0.56
N ILE A 775 12.90 3.47 -0.65
CA ILE A 775 13.07 2.02 -0.83
C ILE A 775 13.87 1.65 -2.10
N ALA A 776 13.97 2.56 -3.09
CA ALA A 776 14.81 2.41 -4.26
C ALA A 776 16.32 2.25 -3.94
N MET A 777 16.80 2.83 -2.83
CA MET A 777 18.21 2.83 -2.41
C MET A 777 18.58 1.59 -1.55
N GLU A 778 17.61 0.69 -1.36
CA GLU A 778 17.76 -0.57 -0.64
C GLU A 778 18.36 -1.65 -1.55
N TYR A 779 19.22 -2.53 -1.00
CA TYR A 779 19.84 -3.62 -1.77
C TYR A 779 18.79 -4.49 -2.50
N SER A 780 17.61 -4.68 -1.91
CA SER A 780 16.54 -5.53 -2.45
C SER A 780 15.73 -4.87 -3.58
N ARG A 781 16.01 -3.59 -3.93
CA ARG A 781 15.47 -2.86 -5.10
C ARG A 781 16.56 -2.40 -6.08
N ARG A 782 17.83 -2.69 -5.81
CA ARG A 782 18.95 -2.29 -6.68
C ARG A 782 18.68 -2.72 -8.13
N ASN A 783 18.92 -1.82 -9.09
CA ASN A 783 18.64 -2.01 -10.52
C ASN A 783 17.18 -2.35 -10.88
N TYR A 784 16.16 -2.01 -10.07
CA TYR A 784 14.76 -2.12 -10.51
C TYR A 784 14.39 -1.07 -11.58
N THR A 785 14.95 0.14 -11.43
CA THR A 785 14.70 1.29 -12.30
C THR A 785 15.94 1.60 -13.15
N GLY A 786 15.84 2.54 -14.09
CA GLY A 786 17.00 3.08 -14.79
C GLY A 786 18.00 3.74 -13.83
N GLY A 787 19.28 3.77 -14.21
CA GLY A 787 20.37 4.15 -13.32
C GLY A 787 20.77 3.04 -12.33
N ASP A 788 21.60 3.39 -11.36
CA ASP A 788 21.83 2.64 -10.12
C ASP A 788 21.87 3.67 -8.98
N VAL A 789 20.92 3.57 -8.05
CA VAL A 789 20.77 4.50 -6.91
C VAL A 789 21.21 3.88 -5.60
N PHE A 790 21.77 2.66 -5.64
CA PHE A 790 22.36 2.02 -4.48
C PHE A 790 23.74 2.61 -4.20
N GLU A 791 23.83 3.44 -3.16
CA GLU A 791 25.10 3.91 -2.61
C GLU A 791 25.75 2.79 -1.78
N ALA A 792 26.97 2.37 -2.14
CA ALA A 792 27.73 1.39 -1.37
C ALA A 792 28.41 2.02 -0.14
N ASP A 793 28.91 1.16 0.76
CA ASP A 793 29.78 1.47 1.90
C ASP A 793 29.26 2.47 2.96
N ASN A 794 28.00 2.92 2.86
CA ASN A 794 27.34 3.81 3.82
C ASN A 794 26.27 3.05 4.67
N PRO A 795 25.76 3.62 5.79
CA PRO A 795 24.76 2.95 6.63
C PRO A 795 23.32 3.12 6.12
N TYR A 796 23.08 4.03 5.16
CA TYR A 796 21.76 4.54 4.81
C TYR A 796 20.97 3.52 3.96
N ARG A 797 19.69 3.28 4.30
CA ARG A 797 18.87 2.17 3.77
C ARG A 797 19.58 0.80 3.86
N SER A 798 20.18 0.55 5.02
CA SER A 798 20.63 -0.78 5.48
C SER A 798 19.46 -1.67 5.93
N SER A 799 18.34 -1.05 6.32
CA SER A 799 17.09 -1.68 6.76
C SER A 799 15.89 -0.81 6.33
N ASP A 800 14.68 -1.23 6.70
CA ASP A 800 13.44 -0.44 6.69
C ASP A 800 13.11 0.16 8.07
N HIS A 801 13.85 -0.22 9.12
CA HIS A 801 13.73 0.27 10.49
C HIS A 801 14.98 1.07 10.94
N ASP A 802 14.78 2.15 11.70
CA ASP A 802 15.88 2.95 12.27
C ASP A 802 16.40 2.38 13.61
N PRO A 803 17.72 2.27 13.82
CA PRO A 803 18.27 1.85 15.10
C PRO A 803 18.11 2.90 16.19
N VAL A 804 17.76 2.44 17.40
CA VAL A 804 17.62 3.25 18.61
C VAL A 804 18.79 2.99 19.55
N LYS A 805 19.38 4.04 20.15
CA LYS A 805 20.52 3.97 21.09
C LYS A 805 20.21 4.70 22.39
N VAL A 806 20.51 4.09 23.54
CA VAL A 806 20.39 4.68 24.88
C VAL A 806 21.72 4.59 25.61
N GLY A 807 22.20 5.72 26.13
CA GLY A 807 23.34 5.81 27.03
C GLY A 807 22.88 5.95 28.48
N PHE A 808 23.52 5.22 29.39
CA PHE A 808 23.08 5.06 30.77
C PHE A 808 24.22 4.81 31.75
N ASN A 809 23.95 5.03 33.04
CA ASN A 809 24.85 4.71 34.14
C ASN A 809 24.33 3.51 34.96
N LEU A 810 25.20 2.94 35.80
CA LEU A 810 24.86 1.90 36.76
C LEU A 810 25.03 2.45 38.19
N ALA A 811 24.13 2.10 39.11
CA ALA A 811 23.94 2.79 40.39
C ALA A 811 25.17 2.80 41.32
N THR A 812 26.03 1.78 41.26
CA THR A 812 27.32 1.70 41.97
C THR A 812 28.46 2.45 41.29
N VAL A 813 28.35 2.78 40.00
CA VAL A 813 29.42 3.40 39.19
C VAL A 813 29.35 4.94 39.28
N LYS A 814 29.11 5.48 40.47
CA LYS A 814 29.11 6.94 40.71
C LYS A 814 30.54 7.48 40.75
N ARG A 815 31.09 7.71 39.56
CA ARG A 815 32.38 8.38 39.32
C ARG A 815 32.27 9.87 39.68
N THR A 816 33.36 10.45 40.18
CA THR A 816 33.50 11.90 40.36
C THR A 816 34.15 12.56 39.14
N ASP A 817 33.97 13.87 38.96
CA ASP A 817 34.52 14.65 37.83
C ASP A 817 36.04 14.50 37.64
N ASN A 818 36.78 14.25 38.74
CA ASN A 818 38.22 14.00 38.68
C ASN A 818 38.57 12.54 38.37
N GLN A 819 37.69 11.58 38.66
CA GLN A 819 37.86 10.19 38.22
C GLN A 819 37.53 10.02 36.72
N LEU A 820 36.68 10.88 36.14
CA LEU A 820 36.34 10.81 34.72
C LEU A 820 37.47 11.31 33.80
N LYS A 821 38.24 12.31 34.24
CA LYS A 821 39.33 12.95 33.45
C LYS A 821 40.44 12.01 32.99
N ASP A 822 40.77 11.01 33.81
CA ASP A 822 41.87 10.07 33.50
C ASP A 822 41.38 8.85 32.70
N CYS A 823 40.07 8.73 32.43
CA CYS A 823 39.46 7.60 31.72
C CYS A 823 39.14 7.90 30.24
N THR A 824 39.45 9.11 29.75
CA THR A 824 39.32 9.53 28.33
C THR A 824 40.66 9.39 27.60
N THR A 825 40.80 8.34 26.78
CA THR A 825 41.94 8.19 25.85
C THR A 825 41.69 9.00 24.58
N THR A 826 41.78 10.32 24.67
CA THR A 826 42.00 11.19 23.51
C THR A 826 43.50 11.30 23.27
N ASP A 827 44.03 10.46 22.38
CA ASP A 827 45.35 10.70 21.76
C ASP A 827 45.24 11.89 20.78
N GLU A 828 45.03 13.10 21.30
CA GLU A 828 45.41 14.31 20.57
C GLU A 828 46.93 14.39 20.55
N PRO A 829 47.58 14.49 19.37
CA PRO A 829 49.01 14.73 19.31
C PRO A 829 49.32 16.14 19.84
N ASP A 830 50.31 16.23 20.74
CA ASP A 830 50.77 17.52 21.28
C ASP A 830 51.22 18.44 20.11
N PRO A 831 50.63 19.63 19.93
CA PRO A 831 50.91 20.51 18.81
C PRO A 831 52.26 21.24 18.90
N SER A 832 53.20 20.76 19.74
CA SER A 832 54.50 21.41 19.99
C SER A 832 55.75 20.68 19.45
N GLU A 833 55.63 19.50 18.81
CA GLU A 833 56.75 18.86 18.11
C GLU A 833 56.75 19.16 16.59
N GLU A 834 57.76 19.90 16.12
CA GLU A 834 58.00 20.11 14.67
C GLU A 834 58.52 18.82 13.99
N PRO A 835 58.03 18.46 12.79
CA PRO A 835 58.50 17.27 12.09
C PRO A 835 59.92 17.46 11.51
N ALA A 836 60.81 16.51 11.79
CA ALA A 836 62.10 16.41 11.12
C ALA A 836 61.92 15.99 9.64
N PRO A 837 62.77 16.47 8.71
CA PRO A 837 62.62 16.20 7.28
C PRO A 837 62.94 14.75 6.91
N SER A 838 62.16 14.20 5.98
CA SER A 838 62.39 12.88 5.38
C SER A 838 63.49 12.90 4.32
N GLU A 839 64.42 11.95 4.37
CA GLU A 839 65.34 11.65 3.26
C GLU A 839 64.68 10.69 2.25
N GLU A 840 64.85 10.97 0.96
CA GLU A 840 64.55 10.04 -0.13
C GLU A 840 65.63 8.94 -0.25
N PRO A 841 65.27 7.73 -0.69
CA PRO A 841 66.22 6.82 -1.34
C PRO A 841 65.99 6.75 -2.87
N ASP A 842 67.10 6.86 -3.61
CA ASP A 842 67.19 6.89 -5.07
C ASP A 842 67.03 5.50 -5.75
N GLN A 843 66.91 5.48 -7.07
CA GLN A 843 66.88 4.27 -7.91
C GLN A 843 68.28 3.66 -8.11
N THR A 844 68.36 2.33 -8.26
CA THR A 844 69.33 1.67 -9.16
C THR A 844 68.82 0.30 -9.62
N ASP A 845 69.03 -0.01 -10.90
CA ASP A 845 68.80 -1.32 -11.52
C ASP A 845 69.84 -2.38 -11.11
N ASP A 846 69.59 -3.67 -11.42
CA ASP A 846 70.26 -4.31 -12.58
C ASP A 846 69.61 -5.67 -12.98
N ASP A 847 69.97 -6.15 -14.16
CA ASP A 847 69.51 -7.38 -14.85
C ASP A 847 70.10 -8.68 -14.24
N ASP A 848 69.41 -9.83 -14.36
CA ASP A 848 69.87 -10.92 -15.26
C ASP A 848 68.80 -12.01 -15.49
N LYS A 849 69.04 -12.87 -16.50
CA LYS A 849 68.10 -13.84 -17.09
C LYS A 849 68.55 -15.29 -16.93
N VAL A 850 67.67 -16.26 -17.21
CA VAL A 850 67.91 -17.34 -18.22
C VAL A 850 66.66 -18.23 -18.40
N ASP A 851 66.40 -18.60 -19.64
CA ASP A 851 65.33 -19.52 -20.10
C ASP A 851 65.51 -21.00 -19.68
N THR A 852 64.41 -21.76 -19.62
CA THR A 852 64.17 -22.83 -20.63
C THR A 852 62.75 -23.45 -20.62
N LYS A 853 62.17 -23.51 -21.82
CA LYS A 853 60.98 -24.30 -22.27
C LYS A 853 61.51 -25.42 -23.21
N PRO A 854 60.71 -26.16 -24.02
CA PRO A 854 59.31 -26.62 -23.93
C PRO A 854 59.10 -28.13 -24.32
N THR A 855 57.87 -28.65 -24.16
CA THR A 855 57.13 -29.56 -25.08
C THR A 855 55.62 -29.45 -24.73
N HIS A 856 54.60 -29.34 -25.62
CA HIS A 856 54.20 -30.02 -26.86
C HIS A 856 53.78 -31.50 -26.69
N SER A 857 52.73 -32.06 -27.33
CA SER A 857 51.54 -31.58 -28.11
C SER A 857 50.62 -32.81 -28.38
N SER A 858 49.42 -32.83 -28.99
CA SER A 858 48.46 -31.92 -29.65
C SER A 858 47.03 -32.52 -29.43
N GLY A 859 45.89 -32.27 -30.10
CA GLY A 859 45.41 -31.50 -31.28
C GLY A 859 43.91 -31.88 -31.49
N SER A 860 42.95 -31.03 -31.93
CA SER A 860 42.82 -30.23 -33.17
C SER A 860 42.16 -30.94 -34.38
N SER A 861 40.84 -30.81 -34.57
CA SER A 861 40.10 -30.65 -35.85
C SER A 861 38.58 -30.45 -35.53
N ALA A 862 37.76 -29.58 -36.13
CA ALA A 862 37.42 -29.35 -37.55
C ALA A 862 36.80 -30.59 -38.25
N GLY A 863 35.66 -30.53 -38.97
CA GLY A 863 34.67 -29.45 -39.16
C GLY A 863 33.55 -29.81 -40.17
N GLU A 864 32.61 -28.88 -40.38
CA GLU A 864 31.78 -28.64 -41.59
C GLU A 864 30.49 -29.45 -41.98
N HIS A 865 29.44 -28.65 -42.29
CA HIS A 865 28.47 -28.72 -43.41
C HIS A 865 27.13 -29.52 -43.45
N CYS A 866 26.13 -28.78 -43.96
CA CYS A 866 24.93 -29.16 -44.76
C CYS A 866 23.55 -29.50 -44.14
N LEU A 867 22.62 -28.54 -44.35
CA LEU A 867 21.16 -28.65 -44.56
C LEU A 867 20.83 -29.45 -45.85
N PRO A 868 19.59 -29.95 -46.13
CA PRO A 868 18.36 -29.12 -46.17
C PRO A 868 16.95 -29.77 -45.96
N THR A 869 15.95 -28.89 -45.80
CA THR A 869 14.51 -29.01 -46.18
C THR A 869 13.59 -30.10 -45.58
N ALA A 870 12.25 -29.98 -45.61
CA ALA A 870 11.30 -28.87 -45.41
C ALA A 870 9.86 -29.37 -45.69
N LEU A 871 8.95 -29.28 -44.71
CA LEU A 871 7.47 -29.33 -44.81
C LEU A 871 6.91 -29.46 -43.37
N GLY A 872 5.89 -28.72 -42.89
CA GLY A 872 5.22 -27.56 -43.48
C GLY A 872 3.77 -27.44 -43.03
N LEU A 873 3.46 -26.57 -42.06
CA LEU A 873 2.12 -26.11 -41.69
C LEU A 873 2.22 -24.78 -40.89
N THR A 874 1.11 -24.08 -40.66
CA THR A 874 1.08 -22.61 -40.60
C THR A 874 0.30 -21.98 -39.44
N ILE A 875 0.89 -20.96 -38.79
CA ILE A 875 0.25 -19.73 -38.23
C ILE A 875 -0.68 -19.91 -36.99
N PRO A 876 -0.75 -19.00 -35.99
CA PRO A 876 0.14 -17.90 -35.57
C PRO A 876 0.66 -18.09 -34.11
N ALA A 877 1.09 -17.01 -33.44
CA ALA A 877 1.55 -17.00 -32.03
C ALA A 877 0.72 -16.09 -31.12
N ALA A 878 0.69 -16.40 -29.82
CA ALA A 878 0.43 -15.51 -28.68
C ALA A 878 1.05 -16.20 -27.43
N LEU A 879 2.02 -15.61 -26.73
CA LEU A 879 1.90 -14.53 -25.72
C LEU A 879 1.14 -14.94 -24.45
N ALA A 880 1.95 -15.14 -23.40
CA ALA A 880 1.69 -15.70 -22.09
C ALA A 880 1.14 -14.68 -21.06
N ILE A 881 1.16 -15.09 -19.76
CA ILE A 881 0.92 -14.33 -18.51
C ILE A 881 -0.47 -13.68 -18.33
N PRO A 882 -0.91 -13.31 -17.09
CA PRO A 882 -0.46 -13.74 -15.75
C PRO A 882 -1.61 -14.28 -14.85
N VAL A 883 -1.26 -14.91 -13.72
CA VAL A 883 -2.18 -15.07 -12.56
C VAL A 883 -1.59 -14.30 -11.38
N ALA A 884 -2.04 -13.06 -11.20
CA ALA A 884 -1.54 -12.15 -10.16
C ALA A 884 -2.62 -11.14 -9.70
N PHE A 885 -3.88 -11.59 -9.56
CA PHE A 885 -5.03 -10.72 -9.27
C PHE A 885 -6.02 -11.27 -8.22
N LEU A 886 -5.56 -12.13 -7.32
CA LEU A 886 -6.33 -12.63 -6.16
C LEU A 886 -5.66 -12.29 -4.81
N GLY A 887 -4.74 -11.32 -4.80
CA GLY A 887 -4.15 -10.76 -3.57
C GLY A 887 -4.79 -9.44 -3.10
N PHE A 888 -5.56 -8.78 -3.96
CA PHE A 888 -6.18 -7.46 -3.73
C PHE A 888 -7.72 -7.55 -3.71
N ALA A 889 -8.25 -8.43 -2.85
CA ALA A 889 -9.67 -8.55 -2.56
C ALA A 889 -9.89 -9.32 -1.23
N ASN A 890 -9.37 -8.78 -0.12
CA ASN A 890 -9.58 -9.36 1.21
C ASN A 890 -9.82 -8.29 2.29
N THR A 891 -10.58 -7.27 1.92
CA THR A 891 -11.26 -6.34 2.84
C THR A 891 -12.75 -6.67 2.83
N GLN A 892 -13.29 -6.96 4.02
CA GLN A 892 -14.71 -7.09 4.35
C GLN A 892 -15.57 -8.10 3.54
N PHE A 893 -15.98 -9.20 4.19
CA PHE A 893 -17.38 -9.69 4.24
C PHE A 893 -17.46 -10.92 5.16
N ASN A 894 -17.88 -10.74 6.41
CA ASN A 894 -17.96 -11.81 7.41
C ASN A 894 -19.42 -12.29 7.59
N ILE A 895 -19.92 -13.08 6.64
CA ILE A 895 -21.31 -13.57 6.63
C ILE A 895 -21.41 -14.89 7.42
N PRO A 896 -22.19 -14.97 8.53
CA PRO A 896 -22.34 -16.20 9.30
C PRO A 896 -23.09 -17.30 8.52
N GLY A 897 -22.37 -18.29 7.99
CA GLY A 897 -22.98 -19.46 7.37
C GLY A 897 -22.12 -20.24 6.37
N PHE A 898 -21.07 -19.64 5.81
CA PHE A 898 -20.30 -20.23 4.68
C PHE A 898 -19.32 -21.37 5.04
N GLU A 899 -19.16 -21.65 6.33
CA GLU A 899 -18.26 -22.68 6.88
C GLU A 899 -18.37 -24.09 6.26
N PRO A 900 -19.56 -24.61 5.85
CA PRO A 900 -19.68 -25.91 5.20
C PRO A 900 -19.13 -25.93 3.77
N VAL A 901 -19.39 -24.86 2.99
CA VAL A 901 -19.03 -24.76 1.57
C VAL A 901 -17.52 -24.71 1.41
N ARG A 902 -16.85 -23.90 2.24
CA ARG A 902 -15.38 -23.82 2.31
C ARG A 902 -14.75 -25.19 2.53
N LYS A 903 -15.24 -25.94 3.52
CA LYS A 903 -14.74 -27.30 3.84
C LYS A 903 -15.00 -28.31 2.73
N GLN A 904 -16.05 -28.12 1.94
CA GLN A 904 -16.32 -28.93 0.75
C GLN A 904 -15.28 -28.67 -0.35
N ILE A 905 -14.99 -27.40 -0.67
CA ILE A 905 -13.97 -27.01 -1.66
C ILE A 905 -12.57 -27.49 -1.24
N GLU A 906 -12.21 -27.29 0.03
CA GLU A 906 -10.96 -27.78 0.64
C GLU A 906 -10.87 -29.32 0.67
N SER A 907 -11.98 -30.05 0.49
CA SER A 907 -11.96 -31.53 0.39
C SER A 907 -11.71 -32.02 -1.03
N MET A 908 -12.21 -31.32 -2.06
CA MET A 908 -12.13 -31.74 -3.45
C MET A 908 -10.73 -31.53 -4.06
N THR A 909 -10.05 -30.46 -3.66
CA THR A 909 -8.70 -30.12 -4.15
C THR A 909 -7.58 -31.01 -3.60
N ARG A 910 -7.86 -31.83 -2.58
CA ARG A 910 -6.84 -32.49 -1.75
C ARG A 910 -6.15 -33.71 -2.39
N ASN A 911 -6.62 -34.18 -3.54
CA ASN A 911 -6.20 -35.45 -4.17
C ASN A 911 -5.74 -35.31 -5.65
N ILE A 912 -5.44 -34.10 -6.15
CA ILE A 912 -4.98 -33.89 -7.54
C ILE A 912 -3.44 -33.84 -7.59
N PRO A 913 -2.75 -34.74 -8.32
CA PRO A 913 -1.31 -34.66 -8.52
C PRO A 913 -0.91 -33.43 -9.35
N ARG A 914 0.10 -32.68 -8.90
CA ARG A 914 0.55 -31.40 -9.52
C ARG A 914 0.88 -31.48 -11.01
N GLU A 915 1.32 -32.64 -11.51
CA GLU A 915 1.73 -32.82 -12.90
C GLU A 915 0.55 -32.83 -13.89
N ALA A 916 -0.67 -33.14 -13.41
CA ALA A 916 -1.85 -33.26 -14.27
C ALA A 916 -2.56 -31.93 -14.59
N GLN A 917 -2.11 -30.81 -14.04
CA GLN A 917 -2.79 -29.50 -14.14
C GLN A 917 -2.39 -28.67 -15.37
N TYR A 918 -1.48 -29.17 -16.23
CA TYR A 918 -0.87 -28.41 -17.32
C TYR A 918 -1.44 -28.67 -18.73
N ALA A 919 -2.58 -29.37 -18.86
CA ALA A 919 -3.15 -29.74 -20.16
C ALA A 919 -4.56 -29.16 -20.39
N VAL A 920 -4.74 -28.55 -21.57
CA VAL A 920 -6.01 -28.06 -22.16
C VAL A 920 -6.58 -26.75 -21.60
N GLY A 921 -6.13 -25.64 -22.19
CA GLY A 921 -6.88 -24.39 -22.34
C GLY A 921 -6.49 -23.73 -23.68
N GLY A 922 -7.41 -23.22 -24.49
CA GLY A 922 -8.86 -23.36 -24.40
C GLY A 922 -9.58 -22.87 -25.65
N LEU A 923 -10.73 -23.48 -25.96
CA LEU A 923 -11.76 -22.94 -26.86
C LEU A 923 -13.08 -23.64 -26.50
N GLY A 924 -13.69 -23.25 -25.36
CA GLY A 924 -14.62 -24.15 -24.69
C GLY A 924 -15.61 -23.60 -23.66
N LEU A 925 -15.76 -22.28 -23.45
CA LEU A 925 -16.80 -21.79 -22.52
C LEU A 925 -18.23 -22.11 -23.01
N LEU A 926 -18.41 -22.25 -24.34
CA LEU A 926 -19.63 -22.77 -24.98
C LEU A 926 -19.63 -24.30 -25.25
N ALA A 927 -18.58 -25.03 -24.85
CA ALA A 927 -18.46 -26.48 -25.07
C ALA A 927 -18.45 -27.29 -23.77
N ALA A 928 -17.87 -26.77 -22.69
CA ALA A 928 -17.84 -27.41 -21.37
C ALA A 928 -19.26 -27.58 -20.79
N LEU A 929 -20.13 -26.58 -20.98
CA LEU A 929 -21.55 -26.65 -20.62
C LEU A 929 -22.37 -27.62 -21.49
N GLY A 930 -21.83 -28.10 -22.61
CA GLY A 930 -22.52 -29.03 -23.52
C GLY A 930 -22.30 -30.52 -23.22
N ILE A 931 -21.38 -30.88 -22.30
CA ILE A 931 -20.96 -32.28 -22.10
C ILE A 931 -21.35 -32.83 -20.72
N ILE A 932 -21.49 -31.98 -19.68
CA ILE A 932 -22.01 -32.41 -18.36
C ILE A 932 -23.56 -32.45 -18.37
N GLY A 933 -24.13 -33.09 -19.39
CA GLY A 933 -25.55 -33.42 -19.52
C GLY A 933 -25.81 -34.90 -19.86
N ALA A 934 -24.76 -35.71 -20.02
CA ALA A 934 -24.85 -37.07 -20.55
C ALA A 934 -23.98 -38.11 -19.81
N ALA A 935 -24.02 -38.09 -18.46
CA ALA A 935 -23.23 -39.00 -17.62
C ALA A 935 -23.98 -39.54 -16.38
N CYS A 936 -25.27 -39.87 -16.52
CA CYS A 936 -26.07 -40.53 -15.47
C CYS A 936 -26.97 -41.63 -16.07
N ALA A 937 -26.39 -42.82 -16.30
CA ALA A 937 -27.12 -44.05 -16.63
C ALA A 937 -26.32 -45.27 -16.10
N PRO A 938 -26.89 -46.12 -15.21
CA PRO A 938 -26.18 -47.26 -14.64
C PRO A 938 -26.60 -48.63 -15.25
N THR A 939 -25.61 -49.40 -15.71
CA THR A 939 -25.62 -50.87 -15.92
C THR A 939 -24.15 -51.31 -15.85
N GLU A 940 -23.72 -52.12 -14.88
CA GLU A 940 -23.86 -53.59 -14.77
C GLU A 940 -22.93 -54.40 -15.72
N SER A 941 -22.53 -55.57 -15.21
CA SER A 941 -21.61 -56.63 -15.70
C SER A 941 -21.54 -56.91 -17.22
N GLU A 942 -20.46 -57.50 -17.75
CA GLU A 942 -19.43 -58.40 -17.15
C GLU A 942 -17.97 -57.94 -17.38
#